data_AF-A0A518IAE4-F1
#
_entry.id   AF-A0A518IAE4-F1
#
_cell.length_a   1.000
_cell.length_b   1.000
_cell.length_c   1.000
_cell.angle_alpha   90.00
_cell.angle_beta   90.00
_cell.angle_gamma   90.00
#
_symmetry.space_group_name_H-M   'P 1'
#
loop_
_entity.id
_entity.type
_entity.pdbx_description
1 polymer ?
#
loop_
_entity_poly.entity_id
_entity_poly.type
_entity_poly.pdbx_seq_one_letter_code
_entity_poly.pdbx_strand_id
1 'polypeptide(L)'
;MHKYFLLTPVSQDAHTNPGSNLITDGIKHLISKADPEAVFFNVNMLRHDEAIWRYVREAADVVVFCGNPRFNVTEETEYWDWDVWDVLKSIRKENILIADLWAGASFTEASHRSAAERASTFVSGVFSKPASEMASEILKLRKTKAILEYEQDVDLKIARDQVAYELLKQSGENAHLLPCSSWWAQAYHQVEPQPKNYHCITVADLHIGEWAPLLPAVKKLQSQLSQDKPTYVLAHALREYQWIRSRCPELENVVCIYNHKDLLNFYGKVDKLVSCRLHASIPALSLGAQVCHLATDSRALTLREFGVEATPFTRIAEPDFKPEFQTTSGPDSVSTFVDLFTDRIVNRISSRKSHSMTKSSNPITFHHGLGDSTYFAHSLPLYTKRGHKPRIYCTPDKQILYQPTGVEVITTPEKNSLHHGWDHAPSTRELHPWSINKAGFNLGRGPMPAIGKTEELWDEYCATKLDITPYLSDESRDHVASLIEDLPKPLILLHTMGNTSPGYKNLSPDVTTELYQQLLDRTDGTIILLDWDNRVPRLNNYRIRHLRDDLHLLNLEELLILMTMSDLFVGVDSGPLHLTRYTDIPTVGVWTHNFPSHFTLPRNKTLNMVLRSRAKNRTRHLRIPYNIVEQTTGDEYDAAQLAEMCVRMLSAPRYLSEEKIAADVQLQQFVDEFERGVAGGVSTFADRHRGFDVLFREIKKRFSAPNIVETGTIRAEEDWAGAGFSTYLFGAFCSRYGGKIASVDLNGGNCQFARAWTRIFKEVVEIHHAHSSDFLKSLPDQSIDVLYQDSVDTEIPTHAQDCLTELKVAYPKLHDQSIIAYDDSPWSKGAFRGKGEFAIPWLLERGWQIIYAGYQVVLCKAATMQNE
;
A
#
# COMPACT_ATOMS: atom_id res chain seq x y z
N MET A 1 -13.06 -1.58 34.89
CA MET A 1 -12.61 -0.65 33.81
C MET A 1 -12.96 -1.23 32.46
N HIS A 2 -13.76 -0.49 31.69
CA HIS A 2 -14.16 -0.81 30.32
C HIS A 2 -13.42 0.11 29.34
N LYS A 3 -12.76 -0.46 28.34
CA LYS A 3 -11.90 0.26 27.39
C LYS A 3 -12.70 0.64 26.15
N TYR A 4 -12.93 1.94 25.98
CA TYR A 4 -13.64 2.53 24.85
C TYR A 4 -12.64 3.16 23.88
N PHE A 5 -12.60 2.66 22.65
CA PHE A 5 -11.78 3.22 21.58
C PHE A 5 -12.62 4.14 20.71
N LEU A 6 -12.35 5.44 20.80
CA LEU A 6 -13.12 6.51 20.16
C LEU A 6 -12.49 6.87 18.82
N LEU A 7 -13.20 6.60 17.74
CA LEU A 7 -12.78 6.87 16.37
C LEU A 7 -13.13 8.33 16.03
N THR A 8 -12.10 9.16 16.03
CA THR A 8 -12.23 10.62 15.97
C THR A 8 -11.00 11.24 15.28
N PRO A 9 -11.04 12.46 14.72
CA PRO A 9 -9.83 13.14 14.27
C PRO A 9 -8.95 13.47 15.49
N VAL A 10 -7.79 12.83 15.61
CA VAL A 10 -6.94 12.98 16.82
C VAL A 10 -5.99 14.18 16.74
N SER A 11 -5.73 14.72 15.55
CA SER A 11 -4.87 15.88 15.37
C SER A 11 -5.53 17.16 15.90
N GLN A 12 -5.12 17.56 17.10
CA GLN A 12 -5.36 18.90 17.63
C GLN A 12 -4.17 19.77 17.26
N ASP A 13 -4.26 20.46 16.12
CA ASP A 13 -3.22 21.38 15.69
C ASP A 13 -3.86 22.67 15.16
N ALA A 14 -3.01 23.66 14.89
CA ALA A 14 -3.47 24.96 14.43
C ALA A 14 -4.15 24.92 13.05
N HIS A 15 -4.08 23.80 12.32
CA HIS A 15 -4.66 23.65 10.99
C HIS A 15 -5.99 22.88 11.00
N THR A 16 -6.41 22.32 12.14
CA THR A 16 -7.62 21.49 12.25
C THR A 16 -8.78 22.23 12.92
N ASN A 17 -10.01 21.91 12.49
CA ASN A 17 -11.23 22.48 13.07
C ASN A 17 -11.57 21.75 14.39
N PRO A 18 -11.73 22.46 15.53
CA PRO A 18 -12.01 21.84 16.84
C PRO A 18 -13.41 21.24 16.98
N GLY A 19 -14.30 21.40 15.99
CA GLY A 19 -15.68 20.91 16.07
C GLY A 19 -15.80 19.41 16.39
N SER A 20 -15.00 18.56 15.74
CA SER A 20 -15.03 17.10 16.01
C SER A 20 -14.51 16.74 17.41
N ASN A 21 -13.58 17.53 17.94
CA ASN A 21 -13.09 17.36 19.31
C ASN A 21 -14.18 17.68 20.33
N LEU A 22 -14.93 18.77 20.13
CA LEU A 22 -16.05 19.15 20.99
C LEU A 22 -17.16 18.08 21.00
N ILE A 23 -17.48 17.50 19.85
CA ILE A 23 -18.41 16.35 19.76
C ILE A 23 -17.88 15.18 20.61
N THR A 24 -16.61 14.84 20.42
CA THR A 24 -15.96 13.71 21.11
C THR A 24 -15.94 13.91 22.61
N ASP A 25 -15.63 15.12 23.08
CA ASP A 25 -15.63 15.46 24.51
C ASP A 25 -17.03 15.35 25.12
N GLY A 26 -18.06 15.80 24.39
CA GLY A 26 -19.45 15.59 24.76
C GLY A 26 -19.82 14.11 24.87
N ILE A 27 -19.40 13.29 23.90
CA ILE A 27 -19.60 11.83 23.92
C ILE A 27 -18.93 11.21 25.14
N LYS A 28 -17.68 11.60 25.45
CA LYS A 28 -16.96 11.13 26.64
C LYS A 28 -17.72 11.46 27.92
N HIS A 29 -18.21 12.68 28.06
CA HIS A 29 -19.02 13.06 29.22
C HIS A 29 -20.25 12.17 29.38
N LEU A 30 -21.01 11.99 28.30
CA LEU A 30 -22.22 11.19 28.31
C LEU A 30 -21.93 9.71 28.61
N ILE A 31 -20.91 9.12 27.98
CA ILE A 31 -20.48 7.74 28.29
C ILE A 31 -20.07 7.63 29.75
N SER A 32 -19.33 8.58 30.31
CA SER A 32 -18.94 8.55 31.73
C SER A 32 -20.14 8.65 32.70
N LYS A 33 -21.30 9.16 32.25
CA LYS A 33 -22.53 9.11 33.04
C LYS A 33 -23.21 7.75 33.00
N ALA A 34 -23.12 7.04 31.87
CA ALA A 34 -23.67 5.69 31.71
C ALA A 34 -22.75 4.60 32.27
N ASP A 35 -21.44 4.77 32.13
CA ASP A 35 -20.40 3.85 32.57
C ASP A 35 -19.30 4.60 33.34
N PRO A 36 -19.41 4.65 34.68
CA PRO A 36 -18.39 5.24 35.53
C PRO A 36 -17.02 4.54 35.46
N GLU A 37 -16.93 3.33 34.91
CA GLU A 37 -15.68 2.59 34.73
C GLU A 37 -15.02 2.80 33.36
N ALA A 38 -15.58 3.68 32.53
CA ALA A 38 -15.09 3.94 31.18
C ALA A 38 -13.68 4.55 31.17
N VAL A 39 -12.81 3.97 30.34
CA VAL A 39 -11.49 4.50 30.00
C VAL A 39 -11.43 4.72 28.49
N PHE A 40 -11.07 5.94 28.08
CA PHE A 40 -11.14 6.36 26.68
C PHE A 40 -9.76 6.35 26.01
N PHE A 41 -9.71 5.80 24.80
CA PHE A 41 -8.56 5.84 23.91
C PHE A 41 -8.99 6.47 22.59
N ASN A 42 -8.44 7.63 22.24
CA ASN A 42 -8.75 8.23 20.94
C ASN A 42 -7.93 7.54 19.85
N VAL A 43 -8.58 7.12 18.76
CA VAL A 43 -7.96 6.51 17.58
C VAL A 43 -8.19 7.43 16.39
N ASN A 44 -7.10 7.77 15.70
CA ASN A 44 -7.19 8.69 14.56
C ASN A 44 -7.92 8.02 13.40
N MET A 45 -9.10 8.53 13.09
CA MET A 45 -9.88 8.03 11.96
C MET A 45 -9.38 8.53 10.60
N LEU A 46 -8.57 9.59 10.55
CA LEU A 46 -8.11 10.20 9.29
C LEU A 46 -6.88 9.50 8.71
N ARG A 47 -6.23 8.60 9.45
CA ARG A 47 -5.04 7.86 9.02
C ARG A 47 -5.11 6.43 9.53
N HIS A 48 -4.83 5.48 8.64
CA HIS A 48 -4.65 4.09 9.05
C HIS A 48 -3.34 3.93 9.83
N ASP A 49 -3.44 3.40 11.05
CA ASP A 49 -2.30 2.96 11.85
C ASP A 49 -2.56 1.53 12.33
N GLU A 50 -1.96 0.57 11.64
CA GLU A 50 -2.20 -0.87 11.90
C GLU A 50 -1.78 -1.28 13.32
N ALA A 51 -0.76 -0.62 13.91
CA ALA A 51 -0.34 -0.92 15.27
C ALA A 51 -1.42 -0.53 16.28
N ILE A 52 -2.06 0.63 16.08
CA ILE A 52 -3.21 1.07 16.89
C ILE A 52 -4.40 0.14 16.67
N TRP A 53 -4.72 -0.22 15.43
CA TRP A 53 -5.87 -1.09 15.14
C TRP A 53 -5.70 -2.54 15.62
N ARG A 54 -4.47 -3.06 15.65
CA ARG A 54 -4.17 -4.31 16.34
C ARG A 54 -4.44 -4.18 17.85
N TYR A 55 -4.00 -3.09 18.47
CA TYR A 55 -4.25 -2.87 19.89
C TYR A 55 -5.75 -2.68 20.19
N VAL A 56 -6.51 -2.03 19.30
CA VAL A 56 -7.98 -1.95 19.37
C VAL A 56 -8.58 -3.36 19.39
N ARG A 57 -8.18 -4.22 18.47
CA ARG A 57 -8.63 -5.63 18.39
C ARG A 57 -8.32 -6.43 19.65
N GLU A 58 -7.11 -6.27 20.19
CA GLU A 58 -6.68 -7.01 21.39
C GLU A 58 -7.29 -6.51 22.69
N ALA A 59 -7.64 -5.22 22.77
CA ALA A 59 -7.93 -4.56 24.04
C ALA A 59 -9.27 -3.84 24.13
N ALA A 60 -9.98 -3.60 23.03
CA ALA A 60 -11.24 -2.88 23.07
C ALA A 60 -12.36 -3.72 23.66
N ASP A 61 -13.06 -3.17 24.65
CA ASP A 61 -14.38 -3.68 25.05
C ASP A 61 -15.44 -3.12 24.09
N VAL A 62 -15.27 -1.86 23.68
CA VAL A 62 -16.18 -1.13 22.78
C VAL A 62 -15.39 -0.23 21.83
N VAL A 63 -15.80 -0.20 20.57
CA VAL A 63 -15.37 0.79 19.59
C VAL A 63 -16.51 1.77 19.35
N VAL A 64 -16.19 3.07 19.34
CA VAL A 64 -17.18 4.15 19.23
C VAL A 64 -16.86 5.05 18.04
N PHE A 65 -17.81 5.23 17.13
CA PHE A 65 -17.74 6.26 16.09
C PHE A 65 -18.21 7.60 16.63
N CYS A 66 -17.37 8.65 16.53
CA CYS A 66 -17.66 9.96 17.13
C CYS A 66 -18.14 11.00 16.11
N GLY A 67 -19.44 11.00 15.82
CA GLY A 67 -20.25 12.14 15.35
C GLY A 67 -19.81 12.94 14.12
N ASN A 68 -19.02 12.35 13.23
CA ASN A 68 -18.63 12.99 11.98
C ASN A 68 -19.75 12.95 10.93
N PRO A 69 -19.86 13.98 10.06
CA PRO A 69 -20.80 13.94 8.94
C PRO A 69 -20.35 12.87 7.94
N ARG A 70 -21.09 11.76 7.89
CA ARG A 70 -20.76 10.60 7.03
C ARG A 70 -21.59 10.55 5.77
N PHE A 71 -22.80 11.09 5.84
CA PHE A 71 -23.75 11.12 4.75
C PHE A 71 -23.71 12.48 4.09
N ASN A 72 -23.34 12.56 2.82
CA ASN A 72 -23.33 13.82 2.07
C ASN A 72 -23.76 13.61 0.62
N VAL A 73 -23.97 14.69 -0.11
CA VAL A 73 -24.46 14.68 -1.51
C VAL A 73 -23.37 14.45 -2.56
N THR A 74 -22.17 14.01 -2.16
CA THR A 74 -21.03 13.81 -3.05
C THR A 74 -20.60 12.34 -3.06
N GLU A 75 -20.32 11.79 -4.23
CA GLU A 75 -19.67 10.47 -4.33
C GLU A 75 -18.20 10.51 -3.88
N GLU A 76 -17.62 11.71 -3.74
CA GLU A 76 -16.25 11.90 -3.26
C GLU A 76 -16.12 11.50 -1.78
N THR A 77 -15.04 10.78 -1.49
CA THR A 77 -14.69 10.27 -0.17
C THR A 77 -13.96 11.34 0.64
N GLU A 78 -14.62 12.46 0.91
CA GLU A 78 -14.08 13.37 1.93
C GLU A 78 -14.11 12.65 3.29
N TYR A 79 -12.93 12.49 3.91
CA TYR A 79 -12.67 12.00 5.27
C TYR A 79 -12.51 10.49 5.53
N TRP A 80 -12.45 9.61 4.51
CA TRP A 80 -12.50 8.14 4.74
C TRP A 80 -11.68 7.26 3.76
N ASP A 81 -10.62 7.79 3.17
CA ASP A 81 -9.88 7.16 2.04
C ASP A 81 -9.11 5.86 2.34
N TRP A 82 -9.08 5.41 3.59
CA TRP A 82 -8.49 4.13 3.94
C TRP A 82 -9.63 3.28 4.51
N ASP A 83 -9.88 2.10 3.94
CA ASP A 83 -11.08 1.25 4.12
C ASP A 83 -11.44 0.92 5.59
N VAL A 84 -11.83 1.93 6.39
CA VAL A 84 -12.11 1.83 7.82
C VAL A 84 -13.27 0.87 8.06
N TRP A 85 -14.21 0.82 7.10
CA TRP A 85 -15.35 -0.09 7.12
C TRP A 85 -14.93 -1.55 7.13
N ASP A 86 -13.88 -1.92 6.40
CA ASP A 86 -13.36 -3.29 6.38
C ASP A 86 -12.67 -3.64 7.70
N VAL A 87 -11.96 -2.69 8.29
CA VAL A 87 -11.37 -2.86 9.63
C VAL A 87 -12.47 -3.06 10.68
N LEU A 88 -13.57 -2.31 10.61
CA LEU A 88 -14.67 -2.49 11.57
C LEU A 88 -15.43 -3.80 11.36
N LYS A 89 -15.63 -4.24 10.11
CA LYS A 89 -16.12 -5.59 9.80
C LYS A 89 -15.22 -6.64 10.43
N SER A 90 -13.90 -6.44 10.41
CA SER A 90 -12.94 -7.36 11.06
C SER A 90 -13.06 -7.34 12.59
N ILE A 91 -13.19 -6.17 13.21
CA ILE A 91 -13.41 -5.99 14.66
C ILE A 91 -14.70 -6.66 15.11
N ARG A 92 -15.75 -6.62 14.27
CA ARG A 92 -17.01 -7.30 14.57
C ARG A 92 -16.85 -8.82 14.66
N LYS A 93 -16.01 -9.42 13.80
CA LYS A 93 -15.70 -10.87 13.85
C LYS A 93 -15.05 -11.28 15.17
N GLU A 94 -14.39 -10.34 15.85
CA GLU A 94 -13.77 -10.55 17.17
C GLU A 94 -14.75 -10.35 18.33
N ASN A 95 -16.05 -10.21 18.02
CA ASN A 95 -17.11 -10.05 19.00
C ASN A 95 -16.88 -8.82 19.90
N ILE A 96 -16.36 -7.71 19.35
CA ILE A 96 -16.25 -6.41 20.04
C ILE A 96 -17.57 -5.63 19.82
N LEU A 97 -18.03 -4.87 20.83
CA LEU A 97 -19.22 -4.03 20.67
C LEU A 97 -18.89 -2.79 19.86
N ILE A 98 -19.82 -2.36 19.01
CA ILE A 98 -19.65 -1.14 18.23
C ILE A 98 -20.83 -0.20 18.45
N ALA A 99 -20.54 1.04 18.83
CA ALA A 99 -21.52 2.11 18.97
C ALA A 99 -21.24 3.23 17.97
N ASP A 100 -22.26 3.61 17.22
CA ASP A 100 -22.21 4.73 16.31
C ASP A 100 -22.94 5.94 16.88
N LEU A 101 -22.18 6.92 17.37
CA LEU A 101 -22.71 7.98 18.21
C LEU A 101 -22.67 9.35 17.51
N TRP A 102 -23.85 9.95 17.31
CA TRP A 102 -24.11 11.26 16.67
C TRP A 102 -23.79 11.36 15.18
N ALA A 103 -24.12 10.31 14.42
CA ALA A 103 -24.12 10.29 12.96
C ALA A 103 -24.66 11.59 12.36
N GLY A 104 -23.88 12.23 11.47
CA GLY A 104 -24.29 13.47 10.81
C GLY A 104 -24.53 13.30 9.31
N ALA A 105 -25.45 14.10 8.77
CA ALA A 105 -25.66 14.26 7.33
C ALA A 105 -25.47 15.72 6.90
N SER A 106 -25.01 15.93 5.67
CA SER A 106 -24.91 17.26 5.05
C SER A 106 -25.49 17.22 3.65
N PHE A 107 -26.53 18.01 3.43
CA PHE A 107 -27.22 18.17 2.18
C PHE A 107 -27.07 19.61 1.68
N THR A 108 -26.70 19.74 0.40
CA THR A 108 -26.64 20.99 -0.34
C THR A 108 -27.17 20.76 -1.74
N GLU A 109 -28.10 21.57 -2.25
CA GLU A 109 -28.70 21.37 -3.58
C GLU A 109 -27.75 21.57 -4.78
N ALA A 110 -26.49 21.96 -4.53
CA ALA A 110 -25.67 22.61 -5.54
C ALA A 110 -24.21 22.11 -5.59
N SER A 111 -23.99 20.80 -5.42
CA SER A 111 -22.66 20.17 -5.56
C SER A 111 -22.01 20.35 -6.94
N HIS A 112 -22.74 20.83 -7.95
CA HIS A 112 -22.24 21.06 -9.32
C HIS A 112 -22.28 22.53 -9.80
N ARG A 113 -22.59 23.51 -8.94
CA ARG A 113 -22.78 24.92 -9.37
C ARG A 113 -21.76 25.87 -8.75
N SER A 114 -21.55 27.03 -9.37
CA SER A 114 -20.61 28.07 -8.89
C SER A 114 -21.07 28.68 -7.56
N ALA A 115 -20.13 29.24 -6.78
CA ALA A 115 -20.39 29.91 -5.50
C ALA A 115 -21.54 30.96 -5.55
N ALA A 116 -21.63 31.71 -6.65
CA ALA A 116 -22.68 32.72 -6.85
C ALA A 116 -24.06 32.09 -7.10
N GLU A 117 -24.13 30.99 -7.84
CA GLU A 117 -25.37 30.24 -8.08
C GLU A 117 -25.84 29.48 -6.82
N ARG A 118 -24.89 29.02 -5.99
CA ARG A 118 -25.19 28.44 -4.67
C ARG A 118 -25.86 29.44 -3.76
N ALA A 119 -25.36 30.67 -3.70
CA ALA A 119 -25.94 31.74 -2.90
C ALA A 119 -27.39 32.09 -3.32
N SER A 120 -27.72 32.04 -4.62
CA SER A 120 -29.07 32.36 -5.10
C SER A 120 -30.08 31.21 -4.95
N THR A 121 -29.64 29.95 -4.96
CA THR A 121 -30.52 28.77 -4.74
C THR A 121 -30.71 28.42 -3.26
N PHE A 122 -29.73 28.72 -2.41
CA PHE A 122 -29.78 28.43 -0.96
C PHE A 122 -30.91 29.17 -0.22
N VAL A 123 -31.32 30.34 -0.73
CA VAL A 123 -32.35 31.20 -0.11
C VAL A 123 -33.76 30.59 -0.19
N SER A 124 -34.03 29.62 -1.09
CA SER A 124 -35.39 29.08 -1.27
C SER A 124 -35.54 27.55 -1.17
N GLY A 125 -34.48 26.74 -1.28
CA GLY A 125 -34.61 25.29 -1.50
C GLY A 125 -34.27 24.34 -0.33
N VAL A 126 -33.18 24.58 0.40
CA VAL A 126 -32.70 23.60 1.42
C VAL A 126 -33.60 23.53 2.66
N PHE A 127 -34.16 24.67 3.08
CA PHE A 127 -35.04 24.76 4.25
C PHE A 127 -36.50 24.42 3.97
N SER A 128 -36.90 24.39 2.69
CA SER A 128 -38.26 24.05 2.27
C SER A 128 -38.42 22.55 2.02
N LYS A 129 -37.32 21.81 1.77
CA LYS A 129 -37.34 20.36 1.61
C LYS A 129 -37.44 19.61 2.94
N PRO A 130 -38.33 18.62 3.08
CA PRO A 130 -38.37 17.73 4.22
C PRO A 130 -37.07 16.93 4.37
N ALA A 131 -36.66 16.64 5.61
CA ALA A 131 -35.47 15.83 5.89
C ALA A 131 -35.53 14.43 5.28
N SER A 132 -36.73 13.85 5.17
CA SER A 132 -36.96 12.57 4.50
C SER A 132 -36.62 12.60 3.01
N GLU A 133 -36.94 13.70 2.32
CA GLU A 133 -36.62 13.88 0.89
C GLU A 133 -35.10 14.06 0.70
N MET A 134 -34.46 14.87 1.55
CA MET A 134 -33.01 15.03 1.55
C MET A 134 -32.29 13.69 1.79
N ALA A 135 -32.78 12.89 2.73
CA ALA A 135 -32.26 11.55 3.00
C ALA A 135 -32.42 10.62 1.79
N SER A 136 -33.58 10.63 1.12
CA SER A 136 -33.81 9.82 -0.09
C SER A 136 -32.85 10.15 -1.23
N GLU A 137 -32.46 11.42 -1.40
CA GLU A 137 -31.43 11.79 -2.39
C GLU A 137 -30.05 11.25 -2.01
N ILE A 138 -29.64 11.37 -0.75
CA ILE A 138 -28.34 10.85 -0.27
C ILE A 138 -28.28 9.31 -0.37
N LEU A 139 -29.39 8.61 -0.16
CA LEU A 139 -29.50 7.15 -0.29
C LEU A 139 -29.24 6.62 -1.70
N LYS A 140 -29.38 7.44 -2.74
CA LYS A 140 -29.10 7.03 -4.12
C LYS A 140 -27.61 6.78 -4.36
N LEU A 141 -26.75 7.44 -3.58
CA LEU A 141 -25.30 7.41 -3.74
C LEU A 141 -24.72 6.05 -3.37
N ARG A 142 -23.72 5.60 -4.14
CA ARG A 142 -23.05 4.31 -3.91
C ARG A 142 -22.33 4.30 -2.57
N LYS A 143 -21.63 5.38 -2.23
CA LYS A 143 -20.93 5.54 -0.94
C LYS A 143 -21.88 5.35 0.25
N THR A 144 -23.05 5.98 0.22
CA THR A 144 -24.06 5.87 1.28
C THR A 144 -24.50 4.43 1.49
N LYS A 145 -24.76 3.68 0.41
CA LYS A 145 -25.14 2.27 0.49
C LYS A 145 -24.06 1.42 1.16
N ALA A 146 -22.79 1.64 0.82
CA ALA A 146 -21.67 0.92 1.45
C ALA A 146 -21.54 1.20 2.95
N ILE A 147 -21.78 2.44 3.39
CA ILE A 147 -21.80 2.79 4.82
C ILE A 147 -22.97 2.09 5.52
N LEU A 148 -24.15 2.06 4.88
CA LEU A 148 -25.34 1.43 5.46
C LEU A 148 -25.24 -0.10 5.59
N GLU A 149 -24.53 -0.76 4.68
CA GLU A 149 -24.21 -2.19 4.84
C GLU A 149 -23.44 -2.46 6.13
N TYR A 150 -22.55 -1.55 6.52
CA TYR A 150 -21.83 -1.65 7.78
C TYR A 150 -22.72 -1.35 8.99
N GLU A 151 -23.61 -0.37 8.88
CA GLU A 151 -24.50 0.02 9.97
C GLU A 151 -25.35 -1.16 10.48
N GLN A 152 -25.73 -2.13 9.63
CA GLN A 152 -26.47 -3.34 10.03
C GLN A 152 -25.87 -4.07 11.26
N ASP A 153 -24.55 -4.03 11.42
CA ASP A 153 -23.82 -4.74 12.47
C ASP A 153 -23.50 -3.89 13.72
N VAL A 154 -23.93 -2.63 13.75
CA VAL A 154 -23.70 -1.69 14.86
C VAL A 154 -24.72 -1.90 15.99
N ASP A 155 -24.22 -1.99 17.23
CA ASP A 155 -25.01 -2.34 18.41
C ASP A 155 -25.86 -1.17 18.98
N LEU A 156 -25.46 0.08 18.73
CA LEU A 156 -26.23 1.29 19.08
C LEU A 156 -25.97 2.39 18.05
N LYS A 157 -27.03 2.99 17.52
CA LYS A 157 -26.97 4.06 16.51
C LYS A 157 -27.67 5.31 17.01
N ILE A 158 -26.97 6.44 17.01
CA ILE A 158 -27.52 7.74 17.37
C ILE A 158 -27.21 8.74 16.25
N ALA A 159 -28.25 9.36 15.69
CA ALA A 159 -28.13 10.44 14.74
C ALA A 159 -28.15 11.80 15.45
N ARG A 160 -27.38 12.75 14.91
CA ARG A 160 -27.32 14.13 15.40
C ARG A 160 -28.37 15.05 14.76
N ASP A 161 -28.82 14.71 13.55
CA ASP A 161 -29.73 15.54 12.78
C ASP A 161 -30.83 14.71 12.12
N GLN A 162 -31.95 15.37 11.83
CA GLN A 162 -33.13 14.72 11.26
C GLN A 162 -32.83 14.06 9.91
N VAL A 163 -31.90 14.60 9.11
CA VAL A 163 -31.57 14.03 7.80
C VAL A 163 -30.85 12.69 7.97
N ALA A 164 -29.84 12.62 8.84
CA ALA A 164 -29.16 11.37 9.18
C ALA A 164 -30.11 10.35 9.82
N TYR A 165 -31.02 10.80 10.69
CA TYR A 165 -32.01 9.93 11.31
C TYR A 165 -32.98 9.33 10.28
N GLU A 166 -33.55 10.15 9.39
CA GLU A 166 -34.44 9.67 8.33
C GLU A 166 -33.70 8.76 7.35
N LEU A 167 -32.41 9.00 7.10
CA LEU A 167 -31.57 8.14 6.26
C LEU A 167 -31.42 6.74 6.86
N LEU A 168 -31.04 6.64 8.14
CA LEU A 168 -30.92 5.37 8.85
C LEU A 168 -32.29 4.65 8.95
N LYS A 169 -33.35 5.39 9.21
CA LYS A 169 -34.71 4.84 9.27
C LYS A 169 -35.19 4.31 7.92
N GLN A 170 -34.95 5.03 6.83
CA GLN A 170 -35.31 4.60 5.46
C GLN A 170 -34.52 3.38 5.00
N SER A 171 -33.31 3.15 5.53
CA SER A 171 -32.53 1.94 5.26
C SER A 171 -32.93 0.73 6.12
N GLY A 172 -33.95 0.87 6.98
CA GLY A 172 -34.41 -0.19 7.88
C GLY A 172 -33.61 -0.33 9.18
N GLU A 173 -32.71 0.62 9.48
CA GLU A 173 -31.91 0.59 10.70
C GLU A 173 -32.68 1.14 11.90
N ASN A 174 -32.47 0.51 13.07
CA ASN A 174 -32.95 1.06 14.33
C ASN A 174 -31.96 2.11 14.84
N ALA A 175 -32.34 3.38 14.74
CA ALA A 175 -31.54 4.52 15.19
C ALA A 175 -32.34 5.43 16.12
N HIS A 176 -31.63 6.23 16.91
CA HIS A 176 -32.20 7.24 17.81
C HIS A 176 -31.77 8.64 17.37
N LEU A 177 -32.67 9.61 17.42
CA LEU A 177 -32.33 11.02 17.23
C LEU A 177 -32.08 11.65 18.61
N LEU A 178 -30.89 12.22 18.83
CA LEU A 178 -30.59 12.96 20.05
C LEU A 178 -29.89 14.30 19.74
N PRO A 179 -30.10 15.33 20.57
CA PRO A 179 -29.38 16.61 20.47
C PRO A 179 -27.87 16.42 20.44
N CYS A 180 -27.15 17.22 19.65
CA CYS A 180 -25.71 17.06 19.43
C CYS A 180 -24.89 16.98 20.73
N SER A 181 -24.01 15.98 20.80
CA SER A 181 -23.12 15.77 21.96
C SER A 181 -22.25 16.98 22.33
N SER A 182 -21.89 17.85 21.37
CA SER A 182 -21.03 19.02 21.65
C SER A 182 -21.61 19.99 22.69
N TRP A 183 -22.91 19.92 22.98
CA TRP A 183 -23.55 20.63 24.09
C TRP A 183 -22.89 20.31 25.45
N TRP A 184 -22.54 19.03 25.68
CA TRP A 184 -21.98 18.58 26.95
C TRP A 184 -20.44 18.66 27.00
N ALA A 185 -19.79 19.21 25.97
CA ALA A 185 -18.34 19.41 25.97
C ALA A 185 -17.88 20.31 27.13
N GLN A 186 -18.69 21.32 27.49
CA GLN A 186 -18.39 22.19 28.64
C GLN A 186 -18.32 21.40 29.94
N ALA A 187 -19.22 20.44 30.14
CA ALA A 187 -19.30 19.64 31.35
C ALA A 187 -18.15 18.62 31.44
N TYR A 188 -17.65 18.14 30.30
CA TYR A 188 -16.43 17.33 30.25
C TYR A 188 -15.21 18.12 30.74
N HIS A 189 -15.07 19.37 30.30
CA HIS A 189 -13.94 20.24 30.63
C HIS A 189 -14.11 21.07 31.90
N GLN A 190 -15.27 20.96 32.57
CA GLN A 190 -15.64 21.73 33.76
C GLN A 190 -15.58 23.24 33.52
N VAL A 191 -16.10 23.68 32.36
CA VAL A 191 -16.15 25.09 31.99
C VAL A 191 -17.55 25.63 32.27
N GLU A 192 -17.66 26.49 33.28
CA GLU A 192 -18.92 27.13 33.64
C GLU A 192 -19.17 28.44 32.84
N PRO A 193 -20.43 28.88 32.72
CA PRO A 193 -20.75 30.21 32.22
C PRO A 193 -20.02 31.31 33.01
N GLN A 194 -19.50 32.31 32.30
CA GLN A 194 -18.74 33.42 32.87
C GLN A 194 -19.46 34.77 32.63
N PRO A 195 -19.04 35.86 33.30
CA PRO A 195 -19.52 37.19 32.98
C PRO A 195 -19.39 37.52 31.48
N LYS A 196 -20.49 38.01 30.91
CA LYS A 196 -20.66 38.22 29.47
C LYS A 196 -19.97 39.50 29.03
N ASN A 197 -18.70 39.37 28.62
CA ASN A 197 -17.77 40.49 28.43
C ASN A 197 -17.69 41.01 26.99
N TYR A 198 -18.00 40.18 25.99
CA TYR A 198 -17.84 40.54 24.58
C TYR A 198 -18.80 39.79 23.66
N HIS A 199 -18.92 40.28 22.43
CA HIS A 199 -19.62 39.60 21.33
C HIS A 199 -18.62 38.86 20.44
N CYS A 200 -19.12 37.93 19.63
CA CYS A 200 -18.30 37.14 18.73
C CYS A 200 -18.98 36.95 17.36
N ILE A 201 -18.18 36.98 16.30
CA ILE A 201 -18.57 36.55 14.96
C ILE A 201 -17.61 35.44 14.53
N THR A 202 -18.12 34.26 14.17
CA THR A 202 -17.27 33.20 13.61
C THR A 202 -17.24 33.29 12.08
N VAL A 203 -16.07 33.04 11.52
CA VAL A 203 -15.85 32.97 10.07
C VAL A 203 -15.35 31.58 9.71
N ALA A 204 -15.70 31.08 8.53
CA ALA A 204 -15.25 29.80 8.03
C ALA A 204 -14.61 29.92 6.65
N ASP A 205 -13.51 29.20 6.42
CA ASP A 205 -12.94 29.00 5.08
C ASP A 205 -13.80 27.95 4.34
N LEU A 206 -15.02 28.33 3.94
CA LEU A 206 -15.79 27.56 2.95
C LEU A 206 -15.25 27.94 1.58
N HIS A 207 -14.66 26.98 0.87
CA HIS A 207 -14.15 27.08 -0.50
C HIS A 207 -13.90 28.52 -0.96
N ILE A 208 -12.87 29.18 -0.40
CA ILE A 208 -12.22 30.51 -0.68
C ILE A 208 -12.98 31.58 -1.52
N GLY A 209 -13.72 31.23 -2.57
CA GLY A 209 -14.59 32.10 -3.37
C GLY A 209 -15.98 32.44 -2.78
N GLU A 210 -16.51 31.69 -1.80
CA GLU A 210 -17.88 31.94 -1.28
C GLU A 210 -17.97 33.03 -0.21
N TRP A 211 -16.99 33.11 0.70
CA TRP A 211 -17.00 34.08 1.80
C TRP A 211 -16.33 35.41 1.46
N ALA A 212 -15.45 35.44 0.45
CA ALA A 212 -14.75 36.66 0.07
C ALA A 212 -15.71 37.84 -0.21
N PRO A 213 -16.86 37.66 -0.88
CA PRO A 213 -17.85 38.72 -1.09
C PRO A 213 -18.58 39.17 0.20
N LEU A 214 -18.56 38.37 1.26
CA LEU A 214 -19.30 38.60 2.51
C LEU A 214 -18.47 39.29 3.60
N LEU A 215 -17.14 39.39 3.44
CA LEU A 215 -16.26 40.06 4.41
C LEU A 215 -16.67 41.52 4.70
N PRO A 216 -17.11 42.34 3.72
CA PRO A 216 -17.63 43.68 4.01
C PRO A 216 -18.86 43.67 4.92
N ALA A 217 -19.74 42.67 4.78
CA ALA A 217 -20.91 42.50 5.63
C ALA A 217 -20.52 42.07 7.06
N VAL A 218 -19.51 41.19 7.20
CA VAL A 218 -18.92 40.83 8.49
C VAL A 218 -18.35 42.05 9.20
N LYS A 219 -17.64 42.93 8.48
CA LYS A 219 -17.13 44.19 9.04
C LYS A 219 -18.25 45.11 9.51
N LYS A 220 -19.28 45.32 8.69
CA LYS A 220 -20.46 46.11 9.07
C LYS A 220 -21.10 45.56 10.35
N LEU A 221 -21.28 44.24 10.42
CA LEU A 221 -21.84 43.57 11.58
C LEU A 221 -20.95 43.70 12.82
N GLN A 222 -19.62 43.60 12.66
CA GLN A 222 -18.68 43.85 13.75
C GLN A 222 -18.84 45.27 14.30
N SER A 223 -18.94 46.29 13.43
CA SER A 223 -19.14 47.67 13.87
C SER A 223 -20.49 47.87 14.57
N GLN A 224 -21.55 47.21 14.12
CA GLN A 224 -22.87 47.26 14.76
C GLN A 224 -22.87 46.63 16.15
N LEU A 225 -22.29 45.44 16.28
CA LEU A 225 -22.19 44.74 17.57
C LEU A 225 -21.18 45.40 18.51
N SER A 226 -20.20 46.16 18.00
CA SER A 226 -19.21 46.84 18.86
C SER A 226 -19.74 48.10 19.55
N GLN A 227 -21.02 48.44 19.39
CA GLN A 227 -21.62 49.64 20.01
C GLN A 227 -21.80 49.51 21.52
N ASP A 228 -22.05 48.30 22.04
CA ASP A 228 -22.26 48.03 23.46
C ASP A 228 -21.10 47.26 24.11
N LYS A 229 -20.53 46.25 23.44
CA LYS A 229 -19.36 45.49 23.93
C LYS A 229 -18.34 45.22 22.82
N PRO A 230 -17.06 44.99 23.16
CA PRO A 230 -16.06 44.59 22.16
C PRO A 230 -16.53 43.37 21.37
N THR A 231 -16.38 43.38 20.04
CA THR A 231 -16.73 42.24 19.18
C THR A 231 -15.49 41.61 18.56
N TYR A 232 -15.28 40.33 18.85
CA TYR A 232 -14.18 39.54 18.30
C TYR A 232 -14.61 38.81 17.01
N VAL A 233 -13.68 38.71 16.06
CA VAL A 233 -13.84 37.84 14.89
C VAL A 233 -13.01 36.60 15.10
N LEU A 234 -13.65 35.45 15.17
CA LEU A 234 -13.04 34.21 15.60
C LEU A 234 -12.78 33.25 14.43
N ALA A 235 -11.50 32.94 14.22
CA ALA A 235 -11.02 31.86 13.37
C ALA A 235 -10.75 30.61 14.22
N HIS A 236 -11.16 29.45 13.70
CA HIS A 236 -10.97 28.16 14.38
C HIS A 236 -9.67 27.46 13.95
N ALA A 237 -9.05 27.92 12.86
CA ALA A 237 -7.78 27.42 12.38
C ALA A 237 -6.88 28.58 11.87
N LEU A 238 -5.58 28.36 11.90
CA LEU A 238 -4.55 29.30 11.46
C LEU A 238 -4.72 29.70 9.99
N ARG A 239 -5.11 28.75 9.14
CA ARG A 239 -5.40 29.03 7.72
C ARG A 239 -6.52 30.06 7.56
N GLU A 240 -7.59 29.94 8.34
CA GLU A 240 -8.71 30.88 8.34
C GLU A 240 -8.26 32.25 8.84
N TYR A 241 -7.49 32.27 9.92
CA TYR A 241 -6.93 33.51 10.46
C TYR A 241 -6.07 34.24 9.41
N GLN A 242 -5.15 33.52 8.76
CA GLN A 242 -4.30 34.05 7.69
C GLN A 242 -5.13 34.56 6.52
N TRP A 243 -6.16 33.81 6.13
CA TRP A 243 -7.08 34.20 5.06
C TRP A 243 -7.81 35.51 5.39
N ILE A 244 -8.43 35.62 6.58
CA ILE A 244 -9.10 36.84 7.05
C ILE A 244 -8.13 38.02 7.03
N ARG A 245 -6.94 37.86 7.60
CA ARG A 245 -5.93 38.93 7.66
C ARG A 245 -5.43 39.37 6.29
N SER A 246 -5.35 38.46 5.33
CA SER A 246 -4.90 38.78 3.96
C SER A 246 -5.96 39.51 3.13
N ARG A 247 -7.25 39.30 3.41
CA ARG A 247 -8.36 39.80 2.57
C ARG A 247 -9.14 40.96 3.18
N CYS A 248 -9.13 41.10 4.49
CA CYS A 248 -9.82 42.18 5.20
C CYS A 248 -8.97 42.60 6.42
N PRO A 249 -7.78 43.19 6.18
CA PRO A 249 -6.86 43.62 7.25
C PRO A 249 -7.50 44.64 8.21
N GLU A 250 -8.52 45.36 7.76
CA GLU A 250 -9.32 46.32 8.50
C GLU A 250 -10.29 45.73 9.54
N LEU A 251 -10.41 44.39 9.65
CA LEU A 251 -11.13 43.77 10.76
C LEU A 251 -10.32 43.87 12.06
N GLU A 252 -10.96 44.42 13.09
CA GLU A 252 -10.39 44.55 14.43
C GLU A 252 -10.58 43.24 15.22
N ASN A 253 -9.84 43.05 16.32
CA ASN A 253 -10.07 41.94 17.26
C ASN A 253 -10.19 40.54 16.63
N VAL A 254 -9.51 40.29 15.51
CA VAL A 254 -9.45 38.95 14.89
C VAL A 254 -8.54 38.07 15.73
N VAL A 255 -9.07 36.94 16.19
CA VAL A 255 -8.38 35.97 17.04
C VAL A 255 -8.47 34.56 16.44
N CYS A 256 -7.46 33.74 16.71
CA CYS A 256 -7.41 32.34 16.30
C CYS A 256 -7.40 31.46 17.55
N ILE A 257 -8.43 30.62 17.71
CA ILE A 257 -8.52 29.67 18.83
C ILE A 257 -8.87 28.30 18.25
N TYR A 258 -7.88 27.40 18.22
CA TYR A 258 -8.02 26.04 17.71
C TYR A 258 -8.05 24.99 18.85
N ASN A 259 -7.66 25.37 20.08
CA ASN A 259 -7.81 24.51 21.24
C ASN A 259 -9.27 24.52 21.72
N HIS A 260 -9.91 23.35 21.74
CA HIS A 260 -11.33 23.20 22.06
C HIS A 260 -11.68 23.58 23.51
N LYS A 261 -10.78 23.40 24.49
CA LYS A 261 -10.99 23.86 25.87
C LYS A 261 -10.88 25.38 25.98
N ASP A 262 -9.88 25.98 25.35
CA ASP A 262 -9.73 27.44 25.30
C ASP A 262 -10.91 28.10 24.57
N LEU A 263 -11.44 27.41 23.55
CA LEU A 263 -12.62 27.82 22.82
C LEU A 263 -13.88 27.82 23.71
N LEU A 264 -14.06 26.80 24.54
CA LEU A 264 -15.14 26.77 25.55
C LEU A 264 -14.99 27.92 26.56
N ASN A 265 -13.78 28.14 27.08
CA ASN A 265 -13.51 29.27 27.98
C ASN A 265 -13.80 30.63 27.32
N PHE A 266 -13.48 30.75 26.04
CA PHE A 266 -13.78 31.95 25.25
C PHE A 266 -15.30 32.13 25.12
N TYR A 267 -16.03 31.08 24.75
CA TYR A 267 -17.50 31.10 24.65
C TYR A 267 -18.20 31.36 25.99
N GLY A 268 -17.62 30.95 27.11
CA GLY A 268 -18.13 31.24 28.45
C GLY A 268 -18.39 32.74 28.68
N LYS A 269 -17.57 33.59 28.07
CA LYS A 269 -17.62 35.06 28.18
C LYS A 269 -18.38 35.74 27.03
N VAL A 270 -18.83 34.98 26.02
CA VAL A 270 -19.57 35.54 24.88
C VAL A 270 -21.01 35.81 25.28
N ASP A 271 -21.45 37.07 25.08
CA ASP A 271 -22.84 37.50 25.26
C ASP A 271 -23.70 37.16 24.04
N LYS A 272 -23.28 37.65 22.86
CA LYS A 272 -23.96 37.45 21.58
C LYS A 272 -22.99 36.85 20.57
N LEU A 273 -23.39 35.78 19.90
CA LEU A 273 -22.60 35.07 18.90
C LEU A 273 -23.36 35.05 17.57
N VAL A 274 -22.74 35.58 16.51
CA VAL A 274 -23.18 35.32 15.13
C VAL A 274 -22.25 34.27 14.55
N SER A 275 -22.78 33.12 14.10
CA SER A 275 -21.92 32.00 13.73
C SER A 275 -22.40 31.26 12.51
N CYS A 276 -21.48 30.95 11.60
CA CYS A 276 -21.69 30.01 10.49
C CYS A 276 -21.21 28.59 10.80
N ARG A 277 -20.74 28.34 12.03
CA ARG A 277 -20.23 27.04 12.49
C ARG A 277 -21.18 26.43 13.49
N LEU A 278 -21.71 25.26 13.17
CA LEU A 278 -22.63 24.53 14.06
C LEU A 278 -21.99 24.26 15.43
N HIS A 279 -20.76 23.75 15.42
CA HIS A 279 -20.00 23.43 16.64
C HIS A 279 -19.33 24.65 17.30
N ALA A 280 -19.66 25.86 16.86
CA ALA A 280 -19.46 27.07 17.66
C ALA A 280 -20.76 27.47 18.36
N SER A 281 -21.88 27.42 17.62
CA SER A 281 -23.21 27.78 18.12
C SER A 281 -23.66 26.90 19.30
N ILE A 282 -23.57 25.57 19.18
CA ILE A 282 -24.08 24.64 20.20
C ILE A 282 -23.32 24.78 21.54
N PRO A 283 -21.97 24.76 21.58
CA PRO A 283 -21.25 24.96 22.83
C PRO A 283 -21.45 26.36 23.43
N ALA A 284 -21.55 27.40 22.61
CA ALA A 284 -21.82 28.75 23.10
C ALA A 284 -23.21 28.87 23.74
N LEU A 285 -24.24 28.25 23.16
CA LEU A 285 -25.57 28.15 23.77
C LEU A 285 -25.50 27.42 25.12
N SER A 286 -24.75 26.33 25.22
CA SER A 286 -24.57 25.58 26.48
C SER A 286 -23.93 26.40 27.60
N LEU A 287 -23.22 27.47 27.23
CA LEU A 287 -22.56 28.41 28.13
C LEU A 287 -23.35 29.72 28.30
N GLY A 288 -24.61 29.76 27.84
CA GLY A 288 -25.51 30.89 28.02
C GLY A 288 -25.28 32.08 27.09
N ALA A 289 -24.61 31.89 25.94
CA ALA A 289 -24.56 32.92 24.89
C ALA A 289 -25.89 32.97 24.12
N GLN A 290 -26.28 34.16 23.66
CA GLN A 290 -27.37 34.33 22.71
C GLN A 290 -26.82 34.15 21.29
N VAL A 291 -27.42 33.28 20.48
CA VAL A 291 -26.86 32.87 19.18
C VAL A 291 -27.77 33.24 18.02
N CYS A 292 -27.18 33.84 16.99
CA CYS A 292 -27.74 33.92 15.65
C CYS A 292 -26.92 33.00 14.74
N HIS A 293 -27.50 31.89 14.29
CA HIS A 293 -26.79 30.94 13.43
C HIS A 293 -27.06 31.24 11.95
N LEU A 294 -26.00 31.33 11.17
CA LEU A 294 -25.99 31.51 9.73
C LEU A 294 -25.79 30.16 9.06
N ALA A 295 -26.87 29.56 8.57
CA ALA A 295 -26.84 28.25 7.95
C ALA A 295 -26.11 28.25 6.61
N THR A 296 -25.17 27.32 6.45
CA THR A 296 -24.40 27.10 5.21
C THR A 296 -24.83 25.83 4.48
N ASP A 297 -25.49 24.90 5.19
CA ASP A 297 -26.02 23.63 4.67
C ASP A 297 -27.02 23.02 5.68
N SER A 298 -27.55 21.84 5.37
CA SER A 298 -28.57 21.17 6.20
C SER A 298 -28.12 20.83 7.63
N ARG A 299 -26.81 20.82 7.95
CA ARG A 299 -26.32 20.59 9.33
C ARG A 299 -26.86 21.63 10.30
N ALA A 300 -27.23 22.82 9.84
CA ALA A 300 -27.87 23.83 10.67
C ALA A 300 -29.20 23.35 11.28
N LEU A 301 -29.88 22.38 10.66
CA LEU A 301 -31.13 21.80 11.17
C LEU A 301 -30.96 21.13 12.55
N THR A 302 -29.74 20.72 12.92
CA THR A 302 -29.44 20.22 14.28
C THR A 302 -29.84 21.21 15.38
N LEU A 303 -29.88 22.52 15.10
CA LEU A 303 -30.23 23.54 16.10
C LEU A 303 -31.71 23.49 16.52
N ARG A 304 -32.60 22.87 15.73
CA ARG A 304 -34.02 22.72 16.07
C ARG A 304 -34.24 21.88 17.33
N GLU A 305 -33.38 20.89 17.56
CA GLU A 305 -33.37 20.08 18.80
C GLU A 305 -33.05 20.91 20.05
N PHE A 306 -32.54 22.13 19.86
CA PHE A 306 -32.28 23.11 20.91
C PHE A 306 -33.29 24.27 20.89
N GLY A 307 -34.33 24.20 20.05
CA GLY A 307 -35.31 25.28 19.88
C GLY A 307 -34.74 26.54 19.22
N VAL A 308 -33.65 26.41 18.44
CA VAL A 308 -33.00 27.53 17.76
C VAL A 308 -33.17 27.38 16.25
N GLU A 309 -33.75 28.38 15.61
CA GLU A 309 -33.86 28.45 14.15
C GLU A 309 -32.63 29.09 13.53
N ALA A 310 -32.24 28.59 12.36
CA ALA A 310 -31.10 29.11 11.61
C ALA A 310 -31.54 30.04 10.48
N THR A 311 -30.76 31.08 10.23
CA THR A 311 -30.97 32.03 9.15
C THR A 311 -30.06 31.70 7.97
N PRO A 312 -30.50 31.73 6.71
CA PRO A 312 -29.60 31.50 5.58
C PRO A 312 -28.41 32.46 5.59
N PHE A 313 -27.18 31.94 5.42
CA PHE A 313 -25.96 32.74 5.58
C PHE A 313 -25.86 33.93 4.61
N THR A 314 -26.46 33.80 3.43
CA THR A 314 -26.48 34.84 2.39
C THR A 314 -27.19 36.12 2.82
N ARG A 315 -28.13 36.03 3.77
CA ARG A 315 -28.86 37.19 4.29
C ARG A 315 -27.95 38.20 4.98
N ILE A 316 -26.76 37.80 5.43
CA ILE A 316 -25.79 38.72 6.04
C ILE A 316 -25.43 39.90 5.12
N ALA A 317 -25.51 39.71 3.80
CA ALA A 317 -25.23 40.75 2.81
C ALA A 317 -26.40 41.73 2.58
N GLU A 318 -27.61 41.41 3.09
CA GLU A 318 -28.79 42.28 2.93
C GLU A 318 -28.57 43.62 3.66
N PRO A 319 -28.88 44.78 3.04
CA PRO A 319 -28.66 46.08 3.66
C PRO A 319 -29.35 46.26 5.01
N ASP A 320 -30.50 45.61 5.21
CA ASP A 320 -31.37 45.66 6.39
C ASP A 320 -31.23 44.45 7.31
N PHE A 321 -30.27 43.55 7.05
CA PHE A 321 -30.02 42.39 7.90
C PHE A 321 -29.78 42.80 9.36
N LYS A 322 -30.53 42.18 10.28
CA LYS A 322 -30.34 42.27 11.72
C LYS A 322 -30.23 40.85 12.28
N PRO A 323 -29.18 40.53 13.04
CA PRO A 323 -29.07 39.21 13.66
C PRO A 323 -30.18 39.01 14.71
N GLU A 324 -30.94 37.94 14.56
CA GLU A 324 -31.92 37.49 15.54
C GLU A 324 -31.22 36.54 16.52
N PHE A 325 -31.01 37.02 17.75
CA PHE A 325 -30.34 36.26 18.79
C PHE A 325 -31.34 35.42 19.58
N GLN A 326 -31.06 34.12 19.68
CA GLN A 326 -31.90 33.14 20.35
C GLN A 326 -31.14 32.51 21.52
N THR A 327 -31.87 32.10 22.54
CA THR A 327 -31.36 31.38 23.72
C THR A 327 -32.12 30.08 23.89
N THR A 328 -31.56 29.14 24.64
CA THR A 328 -32.22 27.87 24.95
C THR A 328 -31.96 27.47 26.39
N SER A 329 -32.93 26.77 27.00
CA SER A 329 -32.76 26.14 28.32
C SER A 329 -31.91 24.87 28.27
N GLY A 330 -31.58 24.39 27.07
CA GLY A 330 -30.84 23.16 26.85
C GLY A 330 -31.73 21.92 26.78
N PRO A 331 -31.19 20.81 26.25
CA PRO A 331 -31.95 19.57 26.06
C PRO A 331 -32.00 18.72 27.33
N ASP A 332 -33.14 18.11 27.62
CA ASP A 332 -33.31 17.10 28.69
C ASP A 332 -33.17 15.67 28.12
N SER A 333 -31.99 15.35 27.58
CA SER A 333 -31.75 14.07 26.88
C SER A 333 -30.64 13.21 27.51
N VAL A 334 -30.06 13.64 28.62
CA VAL A 334 -28.97 12.90 29.30
C VAL A 334 -29.48 11.57 29.82
N SER A 335 -30.64 11.55 30.50
CA SER A 335 -31.27 10.32 31.00
C SER A 335 -31.57 9.35 29.86
N THR A 336 -32.15 9.84 28.76
CA THR A 336 -32.43 9.04 27.56
C THR A 336 -31.17 8.41 26.98
N PHE A 337 -30.06 9.16 26.86
CA PHE A 337 -28.80 8.59 26.42
C PHE A 337 -28.28 7.53 27.40
N VAL A 338 -28.27 7.83 28.70
CA VAL A 338 -27.75 6.93 29.74
C VAL A 338 -28.52 5.61 29.71
N ASP A 339 -29.84 5.65 29.62
CA ASP A 339 -30.68 4.44 29.57
C ASP A 339 -30.37 3.60 28.32
N LEU A 340 -30.34 4.24 27.14
CA LEU A 340 -30.03 3.56 25.87
C LEU A 340 -28.63 2.96 25.85
N PHE A 341 -27.63 3.71 26.29
CA PHE A 341 -26.24 3.27 26.26
C PHE A 341 -25.98 2.16 27.29
N THR A 342 -26.59 2.26 28.48
CA THR A 342 -26.49 1.23 29.52
C THR A 342 -27.07 -0.08 29.04
N ASP A 343 -28.29 -0.05 28.47
CA ASP A 343 -28.97 -1.23 27.95
C ASP A 343 -28.19 -1.90 26.80
N ARG A 344 -27.81 -1.11 25.79
CA ARG A 344 -27.25 -1.64 24.54
C ARG A 344 -25.76 -1.99 24.63
N ILE A 345 -25.01 -1.33 25.50
CA ILE A 345 -23.55 -1.45 25.57
C ILE A 345 -23.10 -1.98 26.93
N VAL A 346 -23.32 -1.22 28.01
CA VAL A 346 -22.73 -1.50 29.33
C VAL A 346 -23.12 -2.88 29.86
N ASN A 347 -24.41 -3.23 29.79
CA ASN A 347 -24.91 -4.53 30.26
C ASN A 347 -24.30 -5.72 29.49
N ARG A 348 -23.91 -5.53 28.22
CA ARG A 348 -23.33 -6.59 27.36
C ARG A 348 -21.84 -6.77 27.56
N ILE A 349 -21.11 -5.75 28.00
CA ILE A 349 -19.69 -5.90 28.37
C ILE A 349 -19.57 -6.84 29.57
N SER A 350 -20.44 -6.65 30.56
CA SER A 350 -20.45 -7.42 31.82
C SER A 350 -20.75 -8.91 31.63
N SER A 351 -21.58 -9.29 30.65
CA SER A 351 -21.92 -10.69 30.38
C SER A 351 -20.84 -11.48 29.63
N ARG A 352 -19.94 -10.79 28.89
CA ARG A 352 -18.89 -11.40 28.06
C ARG A 352 -17.67 -11.90 28.83
N LYS A 353 -17.36 -11.32 30.00
CA LYS A 353 -16.15 -11.66 30.78
C LYS A 353 -16.14 -13.08 31.40
N SER A 354 -17.12 -13.94 31.09
CA SER A 354 -17.21 -15.32 31.56
C SER A 354 -16.69 -16.40 30.58
N HIS A 355 -16.24 -16.05 29.37
CA HIS A 355 -15.70 -16.99 28.39
C HIS A 355 -14.24 -16.61 28.01
N SER A 356 -13.29 -16.98 28.87
CA SER A 356 -11.85 -16.90 28.57
C SER A 356 -11.33 -18.26 28.10
N MET A 357 -10.61 -18.23 26.98
CA MET A 357 -10.19 -19.38 26.16
C MET A 357 -9.28 -20.37 26.89
N THR A 358 -9.72 -21.62 26.98
CA THR A 358 -8.83 -22.77 27.19
C THR A 358 -8.13 -23.15 25.89
N LYS A 359 -6.86 -23.58 25.98
CA LYS A 359 -6.07 -24.17 24.89
C LYS A 359 -6.85 -25.35 24.28
N SER A 360 -7.55 -25.09 23.20
CA SER A 360 -8.30 -26.11 22.48
C SER A 360 -7.38 -26.90 21.55
N SER A 361 -7.43 -28.23 21.67
CA SER A 361 -6.85 -29.22 20.76
C SER A 361 -7.75 -29.50 19.54
N ASN A 362 -8.70 -28.62 19.23
CA ASN A 362 -9.64 -28.83 18.14
C ASN A 362 -8.91 -28.89 16.80
N PRO A 363 -9.31 -29.79 15.89
CA PRO A 363 -8.80 -29.78 14.53
C PRO A 363 -9.12 -28.50 13.80
N ILE A 364 -8.32 -28.20 12.79
CA ILE A 364 -8.47 -27.04 11.92
C ILE A 364 -8.89 -27.54 10.54
N THR A 365 -10.01 -27.03 10.06
CA THR A 365 -10.57 -27.37 8.75
C THR A 365 -10.14 -26.34 7.71
N PHE A 366 -9.43 -26.81 6.67
CA PHE A 366 -8.90 -25.98 5.59
C PHE A 366 -9.41 -26.44 4.21
N HIS A 367 -10.56 -25.91 3.80
CA HIS A 367 -11.23 -26.24 2.52
C HIS A 367 -11.06 -25.13 1.49
N HIS A 368 -9.81 -24.78 1.18
CA HIS A 368 -9.51 -23.77 0.17
C HIS A 368 -9.01 -24.38 -1.14
N GLY A 369 -8.82 -23.52 -2.13
CA GLY A 369 -8.23 -23.90 -3.41
C GLY A 369 -6.83 -24.48 -3.25
N LEU A 370 -6.31 -25.12 -4.30
CA LEU A 370 -5.00 -25.76 -4.30
C LEU A 370 -3.86 -24.79 -3.94
N GLY A 371 -3.91 -23.55 -4.46
CA GLY A 371 -2.91 -22.52 -4.17
C GLY A 371 -2.85 -22.13 -2.69
N ASP A 372 -4.02 -21.83 -2.12
CA ASP A 372 -4.14 -21.50 -0.69
C ASP A 372 -3.73 -22.68 0.19
N SER A 373 -4.10 -23.91 -0.19
CA SER A 373 -3.70 -25.14 0.52
C SER A 373 -2.19 -25.35 0.50
N THR A 374 -1.54 -25.05 -0.62
CA THR A 374 -0.08 -25.15 -0.77
C THR A 374 0.62 -24.21 0.21
N TYR A 375 0.21 -22.94 0.27
CA TYR A 375 0.84 -21.99 1.19
C TYR A 375 0.45 -22.18 2.65
N PHE A 376 -0.77 -22.63 2.94
CA PHE A 376 -1.13 -22.99 4.30
C PHE A 376 -0.27 -24.14 4.81
N ALA A 377 -0.14 -25.22 4.03
CA ALA A 377 0.76 -26.33 4.36
C ALA A 377 2.23 -25.88 4.48
N HIS A 378 2.70 -25.00 3.57
CA HIS A 378 4.02 -24.37 3.63
C HIS A 378 4.30 -23.63 4.95
N SER A 379 3.27 -23.11 5.62
CA SER A 379 3.40 -22.38 6.89
C SER A 379 3.54 -23.28 8.12
N LEU A 380 3.05 -24.52 8.05
CA LEU A 380 2.96 -25.41 9.21
C LEU A 380 4.30 -25.74 9.89
N PRO A 381 5.44 -25.87 9.19
CA PRO A 381 6.74 -26.02 9.83
C PRO A 381 7.10 -24.92 10.83
N LEU A 382 6.63 -23.67 10.61
CA LEU A 382 6.89 -22.58 11.55
C LEU A 382 6.17 -22.80 12.89
N TYR A 383 4.99 -23.41 12.85
CA TYR A 383 4.18 -23.74 14.01
C TYR A 383 4.76 -24.94 14.78
N THR A 384 5.16 -26.00 14.06
CA THR A 384 5.77 -27.18 14.69
C THR A 384 7.09 -26.85 15.37
N LYS A 385 7.92 -26.00 14.75
CA LYS A 385 9.16 -25.47 15.37
C LYS A 385 8.92 -24.69 16.67
N ARG A 386 7.73 -24.11 16.84
CA ARG A 386 7.32 -23.38 18.06
C ARG A 386 6.51 -24.23 19.03
N GLY A 387 6.52 -25.55 18.85
CA GLY A 387 5.91 -26.52 19.76
C GLY A 387 4.40 -26.72 19.56
N HIS A 388 3.81 -26.13 18.51
CA HIS A 388 2.41 -26.36 18.17
C HIS A 388 2.26 -27.61 17.30
N LYS A 389 1.25 -28.44 17.59
CA LYS A 389 0.94 -29.65 16.82
C LYS A 389 -0.50 -29.57 16.32
N PRO A 390 -0.78 -28.72 15.32
CA PRO A 390 -2.14 -28.59 14.80
C PRO A 390 -2.57 -29.91 14.15
N ARG A 391 -3.86 -30.25 14.27
CA ARG A 391 -4.49 -31.37 13.57
C ARG A 391 -5.28 -30.79 12.40
N ILE A 392 -4.95 -31.17 11.18
CA ILE A 392 -5.50 -30.53 9.97
C ILE A 392 -6.48 -31.46 9.27
N TYR A 393 -7.70 -30.99 9.05
CA TYR A 393 -8.62 -31.59 8.11
C TYR A 393 -8.54 -30.86 6.78
N CYS A 394 -8.28 -31.60 5.71
CA CYS A 394 -8.29 -31.12 4.34
C CYS A 394 -9.03 -32.12 3.43
N THR A 395 -9.28 -31.75 2.18
CA THR A 395 -9.91 -32.67 1.22
C THR A 395 -8.94 -33.82 0.87
N PRO A 396 -9.42 -35.06 0.67
CA PRO A 396 -8.54 -36.23 0.46
C PRO A 396 -7.51 -36.05 -0.65
N ASP A 397 -7.90 -35.41 -1.76
CA ASP A 397 -7.04 -35.11 -2.90
C ASP A 397 -5.83 -34.21 -2.56
N LYS A 398 -5.89 -33.45 -1.46
CA LYS A 398 -4.84 -32.52 -1.03
C LYS A 398 -4.00 -33.04 0.13
N GLN A 399 -4.29 -34.22 0.66
CA GLN A 399 -3.58 -34.76 1.84
C GLN A 399 -2.07 -34.85 1.62
N ILE A 400 -1.64 -35.20 0.41
CA ILE A 400 -0.24 -35.27 0.01
C ILE A 400 0.52 -33.96 0.33
N LEU A 401 -0.12 -32.79 0.23
CA LEU A 401 0.53 -31.50 0.49
C LEU A 401 0.96 -31.30 1.94
N TYR A 402 0.32 -32.00 2.87
CA TYR A 402 0.51 -31.82 4.31
C TYR A 402 1.44 -32.88 4.91
N GLN A 403 1.67 -34.00 4.22
CA GLN A 403 2.59 -35.05 4.67
C GLN A 403 4.01 -34.56 5.01
N PRO A 404 4.66 -33.69 4.20
CA PRO A 404 6.02 -33.22 4.51
C PRO A 404 6.09 -32.23 5.67
N THR A 405 4.94 -31.78 6.20
CA THR A 405 4.90 -30.77 7.28
C THR A 405 5.07 -31.38 8.68
N GLY A 406 4.91 -32.71 8.80
CA GLY A 406 4.98 -33.43 10.08
C GLY A 406 3.78 -33.23 11.01
N VAL A 407 2.71 -32.56 10.56
CA VAL A 407 1.47 -32.42 11.34
C VAL A 407 0.55 -33.64 11.16
N GLU A 408 -0.38 -33.83 12.09
CA GLU A 408 -1.43 -34.85 11.96
C GLU A 408 -2.48 -34.38 10.93
N VAL A 409 -2.66 -35.16 9.85
CA VAL A 409 -3.73 -34.94 8.88
C VAL A 409 -4.86 -35.91 9.20
N ILE A 410 -6.04 -35.37 9.54
CA ILE A 410 -7.21 -36.18 9.83
C ILE A 410 -8.05 -36.40 8.57
N THR A 411 -8.69 -37.57 8.47
CA THR A 411 -9.42 -38.00 7.26
C THR A 411 -10.91 -37.69 7.30
N THR A 412 -11.47 -37.42 8.49
CA THR A 412 -12.87 -37.10 8.70
C THR A 412 -13.03 -35.77 9.45
N PRO A 413 -14.00 -34.92 9.06
CA PRO A 413 -14.25 -33.68 9.77
C PRO A 413 -14.81 -33.98 11.15
N GLU A 414 -14.13 -33.49 12.20
CA GLU A 414 -14.66 -33.54 13.57
C GLU A 414 -15.69 -32.42 13.78
N LYS A 415 -16.76 -32.70 14.56
CA LYS A 415 -17.85 -31.75 14.84
C LYS A 415 -17.39 -30.42 15.45
N ASN A 416 -16.23 -30.42 16.12
CA ASN A 416 -15.66 -29.25 16.79
C ASN A 416 -14.49 -28.62 16.02
N SER A 417 -14.33 -28.96 14.73
CA SER A 417 -13.26 -28.39 13.92
C SER A 417 -13.45 -26.88 13.69
N LEU A 418 -12.35 -26.14 13.76
CA LEU A 418 -12.34 -24.69 13.55
C LEU A 418 -11.98 -24.39 12.09
N HIS A 419 -12.82 -23.61 11.41
CA HIS A 419 -12.53 -23.20 10.03
C HIS A 419 -11.48 -22.08 10.00
N HIS A 420 -10.50 -22.19 9.10
CA HIS A 420 -9.52 -21.13 8.85
C HIS A 420 -9.95 -20.28 7.64
N GLY A 421 -10.16 -18.96 7.83
CA GLY A 421 -10.71 -18.07 6.80
C GLY A 421 -9.80 -17.82 5.58
N TRP A 422 -8.48 -17.74 5.78
CA TRP A 422 -7.48 -17.52 4.72
C TRP A 422 -7.74 -16.27 3.86
N ASP A 423 -7.75 -15.12 4.53
CA ASP A 423 -8.18 -13.84 3.97
C ASP A 423 -7.10 -13.14 3.13
N HIS A 424 -7.49 -12.20 2.26
CA HIS A 424 -6.54 -11.33 1.57
C HIS A 424 -5.95 -10.28 2.52
N ALA A 425 -4.68 -9.93 2.31
CA ALA A 425 -4.07 -8.80 3.00
C ALA A 425 -4.80 -7.49 2.62
N PRO A 426 -5.03 -6.57 3.57
CA PRO A 426 -5.60 -5.27 3.27
C PRO A 426 -4.67 -4.48 2.36
N SER A 427 -5.23 -3.50 1.65
CA SER A 427 -4.41 -2.57 0.89
C SER A 427 -3.57 -1.74 1.86
N THR A 428 -2.24 -1.77 1.72
CA THR A 428 -1.34 -0.95 2.55
C THR A 428 -0.53 -0.01 1.64
N ARG A 429 -0.18 1.16 2.17
CA ARG A 429 0.70 2.12 1.46
C ARG A 429 2.16 1.67 1.50
N GLU A 430 2.56 0.93 2.52
CA GLU A 430 3.91 0.37 2.63
C GLU A 430 4.00 -0.92 1.82
N LEU A 431 4.70 -0.85 0.68
CA LEU A 431 4.96 -1.99 -0.19
C LEU A 431 6.13 -2.81 0.36
N HIS A 432 5.93 -3.46 1.50
CA HIS A 432 6.85 -4.49 1.99
C HIS A 432 6.40 -5.88 1.48
N PRO A 433 7.32 -6.81 1.13
CA PRO A 433 6.96 -8.14 0.66
C PRO A 433 5.89 -8.87 1.49
N TRP A 434 5.91 -8.75 2.82
CA TRP A 434 4.94 -9.41 3.70
C TRP A 434 3.62 -8.65 3.91
N SER A 435 3.60 -7.32 3.80
CA SER A 435 2.44 -6.49 4.23
C SER A 435 1.23 -6.63 3.31
N ILE A 436 1.48 -7.01 2.07
CA ILE A 436 0.47 -7.20 1.01
C ILE A 436 0.32 -8.67 0.61
N ASN A 437 1.07 -9.58 1.23
CA ASN A 437 1.07 -10.99 0.86
C ASN A 437 -0.03 -11.75 1.59
N LYS A 438 -0.90 -12.44 0.84
CA LYS A 438 -2.00 -13.24 1.38
C LYS A 438 -1.50 -14.29 2.38
N ALA A 439 -0.44 -15.01 2.06
CA ALA A 439 0.07 -16.06 2.93
C ALA A 439 0.73 -15.49 4.19
N GLY A 440 1.54 -14.42 4.04
CA GLY A 440 2.15 -13.71 5.17
C GLY A 440 1.10 -13.11 6.13
N PHE A 441 0.02 -12.54 5.58
CA PHE A 441 -1.08 -11.95 6.34
C PHE A 441 -1.82 -12.95 7.23
N ASN A 442 -1.91 -14.21 6.80
CA ASN A 442 -2.57 -15.28 7.54
C ASN A 442 -1.67 -15.98 8.56
N LEU A 443 -0.37 -15.64 8.65
CA LEU A 443 0.50 -16.16 9.70
C LEU A 443 0.03 -15.69 11.08
N GLY A 444 -0.12 -16.64 12.00
CA GLY A 444 -0.53 -16.39 13.38
C GLY A 444 -1.99 -15.96 13.57
N ARG A 445 -2.84 -16.02 12.53
CA ARG A 445 -4.26 -15.69 12.64
C ARG A 445 -5.10 -16.88 13.10
N GLY A 446 -6.12 -16.59 13.90
CA GLY A 446 -7.09 -17.59 14.35
C GLY A 446 -7.70 -18.37 13.16
N PRO A 447 -7.92 -19.68 13.29
CA PRO A 447 -7.80 -20.49 14.51
C PRO A 447 -6.36 -20.96 14.82
N MET A 448 -5.36 -20.57 14.02
CA MET A 448 -3.96 -20.88 14.34
C MET A 448 -3.48 -20.03 15.52
N PRO A 449 -2.61 -20.57 16.40
CA PRO A 449 -2.04 -19.81 17.49
C PRO A 449 -1.09 -18.72 16.96
N ALA A 450 -0.97 -17.61 17.68
CA ALA A 450 0.05 -16.61 17.38
C ALA A 450 1.46 -17.21 17.59
N ILE A 451 2.33 -17.05 16.61
CA ILE A 451 3.70 -17.62 16.59
C ILE A 451 4.82 -16.56 16.49
N GLY A 452 4.46 -15.28 16.54
CA GLY A 452 5.36 -14.14 16.33
C GLY A 452 4.74 -13.11 15.40
N LYS A 453 5.44 -12.01 15.14
CA LYS A 453 4.99 -11.01 14.15
C LYS A 453 5.35 -11.47 12.75
N THR A 454 4.48 -11.24 11.77
CA THR A 454 4.73 -11.60 10.36
C THR A 454 6.06 -11.07 9.84
N GLU A 455 6.43 -9.83 10.19
CA GLU A 455 7.72 -9.23 9.80
C GLU A 455 8.92 -10.06 10.28
N GLU A 456 8.89 -10.52 11.54
CA GLU A 456 9.95 -11.31 12.16
C GLU A 456 9.98 -12.75 11.60
N LEU A 457 8.85 -13.23 11.09
CA LEU A 457 8.69 -14.59 10.55
C LEU A 457 8.92 -14.67 9.04
N TRP A 458 8.91 -13.54 8.32
CA TRP A 458 8.80 -13.54 6.87
C TRP A 458 9.98 -14.22 6.18
N ASP A 459 11.21 -13.89 6.58
CA ASP A 459 12.41 -14.48 6.00
C ASP A 459 12.48 -15.99 6.29
N GLU A 460 12.09 -16.42 7.50
CA GLU A 460 11.97 -17.84 7.86
C GLU A 460 10.90 -18.56 7.02
N TYR A 461 9.76 -17.90 6.79
CA TYR A 461 8.67 -18.45 5.99
C TYR A 461 9.07 -18.61 4.52
N CYS A 462 9.74 -17.61 3.96
CA CYS A 462 10.29 -17.65 2.60
C CYS A 462 11.44 -18.66 2.47
N ALA A 463 12.22 -18.89 3.52
CA ALA A 463 13.32 -19.86 3.53
C ALA A 463 12.87 -21.29 3.78
N THR A 464 11.65 -21.51 4.30
CA THR A 464 11.09 -22.84 4.50
C THR A 464 11.08 -23.59 3.17
N LYS A 465 11.48 -24.85 3.19
CA LYS A 465 11.41 -25.79 2.07
C LYS A 465 10.70 -27.05 2.53
N LEU A 466 9.69 -27.48 1.78
CA LEU A 466 9.03 -28.76 1.97
C LEU A 466 9.49 -29.68 0.86
N ASP A 467 10.21 -30.73 1.20
CA ASP A 467 10.57 -31.78 0.25
C ASP A 467 9.46 -32.81 0.21
N ILE A 468 8.70 -32.81 -0.88
CA ILE A 468 7.60 -33.75 -1.10
C ILE A 468 8.08 -35.09 -1.65
N THR A 469 9.29 -35.15 -2.21
CA THR A 469 9.80 -36.31 -2.97
C THR A 469 9.73 -37.63 -2.21
N PRO A 470 10.07 -37.70 -0.91
CA PRO A 470 10.01 -38.95 -0.14
C PRO A 470 8.59 -39.49 0.08
N TYR A 471 7.57 -38.67 -0.19
CA TYR A 471 6.16 -39.00 0.03
C TYR A 471 5.43 -39.41 -1.26
N LEU A 472 6.12 -39.33 -2.40
CA LEU A 472 5.59 -39.74 -3.70
C LEU A 472 5.83 -41.24 -3.89
N SER A 473 4.79 -41.98 -4.27
CA SER A 473 4.84 -43.43 -4.50
C SER A 473 5.64 -43.80 -5.75
N ASP A 474 6.38 -44.90 -5.67
CA ASP A 474 7.10 -45.47 -6.81
C ASP A 474 6.13 -45.88 -7.94
N GLU A 475 4.94 -46.38 -7.59
CA GLU A 475 3.88 -46.72 -8.56
C GLU A 475 3.45 -45.50 -9.40
N SER A 476 3.15 -44.37 -8.75
CA SER A 476 2.79 -43.15 -9.48
C SER A 476 3.99 -42.60 -10.26
N ARG A 477 5.22 -42.81 -9.77
CA ARG A 477 6.46 -42.38 -10.44
C ARG A 477 6.67 -43.16 -11.74
N ASP A 478 6.58 -44.48 -11.68
CA ASP A 478 6.71 -45.37 -12.83
C ASP A 478 5.59 -45.11 -13.85
N HIS A 479 4.36 -44.89 -13.37
CA HIS A 479 3.24 -44.52 -14.23
C HIS A 479 3.52 -43.22 -15.00
N VAL A 480 3.85 -42.12 -14.30
CA VAL A 480 4.13 -40.83 -14.97
C VAL A 480 5.36 -40.92 -15.87
N ALA A 481 6.41 -41.64 -15.46
CA ALA A 481 7.59 -41.88 -16.28
C ALA A 481 7.22 -42.51 -17.64
N SER A 482 6.39 -43.56 -17.62
CA SER A 482 5.94 -44.24 -18.84
C SER A 482 5.14 -43.35 -19.78
N LEU A 483 4.42 -42.34 -19.26
CA LEU A 483 3.65 -41.40 -20.06
C LEU A 483 4.52 -40.37 -20.80
N ILE A 484 5.74 -40.13 -20.32
CA ILE A 484 6.63 -39.07 -20.83
C ILE A 484 7.94 -39.58 -21.42
N GLU A 485 8.24 -40.88 -21.32
CA GLU A 485 9.53 -41.48 -21.71
C GLU A 485 9.91 -41.18 -23.17
N ASP A 486 8.95 -41.28 -24.09
CA ASP A 486 9.16 -41.08 -25.53
C ASP A 486 9.04 -39.60 -25.98
N LEU A 487 8.81 -38.66 -25.05
CA LEU A 487 8.58 -37.26 -25.42
C LEU A 487 9.92 -36.49 -25.57
N PRO A 488 10.10 -35.74 -26.68
CA PRO A 488 11.26 -34.87 -26.85
C PRO A 488 11.41 -33.85 -25.72
N LYS A 489 12.64 -33.71 -25.21
CA LYS A 489 13.00 -32.70 -24.20
C LYS A 489 13.43 -31.37 -24.85
N PRO A 490 13.27 -30.22 -24.17
CA PRO A 490 12.74 -30.07 -22.80
C PRO A 490 11.24 -30.33 -22.68
N LEU A 491 10.79 -30.80 -21.52
CA LEU A 491 9.37 -30.90 -21.15
C LEU A 491 8.91 -29.59 -20.51
N ILE A 492 7.98 -28.90 -21.19
CA ILE A 492 7.44 -27.61 -20.77
C ILE A 492 5.98 -27.81 -20.34
N LEU A 493 5.71 -27.66 -19.05
CA LEU A 493 4.36 -27.70 -18.50
C LEU A 493 3.71 -26.34 -18.63
N LEU A 494 2.57 -26.24 -19.32
CA LEU A 494 1.92 -24.98 -19.64
C LEU A 494 0.48 -24.93 -19.11
N HIS A 495 0.21 -23.96 -18.24
CA HIS A 495 -1.08 -23.78 -17.58
C HIS A 495 -1.58 -22.33 -17.70
N THR A 496 -2.38 -22.04 -18.74
CA THR A 496 -2.79 -20.66 -19.10
C THR A 496 -4.17 -20.24 -18.59
N MET A 497 -4.92 -21.15 -17.95
CA MET A 497 -6.32 -20.95 -17.58
C MET A 497 -6.57 -21.28 -16.10
N GLY A 498 -6.98 -20.28 -15.32
CA GLY A 498 -7.47 -20.42 -13.95
C GLY A 498 -9.00 -20.46 -13.86
N ASN A 499 -9.53 -21.14 -12.84
CA ASN A 499 -10.98 -21.25 -12.59
C ASN A 499 -11.55 -20.03 -11.86
N THR A 500 -10.75 -19.40 -11.00
CA THR A 500 -11.17 -18.26 -10.18
C THR A 500 -10.80 -16.95 -10.85
N SER A 501 -11.78 -16.06 -11.01
CA SER A 501 -11.60 -14.77 -11.68
C SER A 501 -10.91 -14.90 -13.06
N PRO A 502 -11.43 -15.72 -13.98
CA PRO A 502 -10.75 -16.04 -15.25
C PRO A 502 -10.40 -14.78 -16.06
N GLY A 503 -11.28 -13.78 -16.10
CA GLY A 503 -11.01 -12.50 -16.78
C GLY A 503 -9.88 -11.66 -16.17
N TYR A 504 -9.41 -11.99 -14.98
CA TYR A 504 -8.29 -11.32 -14.29
C TYR A 504 -6.98 -12.10 -14.37
N LYS A 505 -7.01 -13.36 -14.78
CA LYS A 505 -5.87 -14.28 -14.67
C LYS A 505 -5.44 -14.87 -15.99
N ASN A 506 -6.41 -15.24 -16.83
CA ASN A 506 -6.15 -16.09 -17.97
C ASN A 506 -5.49 -15.33 -19.11
N LEU A 507 -4.68 -16.05 -19.90
CA LEU A 507 -4.24 -15.56 -21.19
C LEU A 507 -5.37 -15.73 -22.22
N SER A 508 -5.40 -14.85 -23.22
CA SER A 508 -6.33 -15.03 -24.33
C SER A 508 -5.99 -16.28 -25.14
N PRO A 509 -6.96 -16.89 -25.84
CA PRO A 509 -6.70 -18.02 -26.73
C PRO A 509 -5.67 -17.71 -27.83
N ASP A 510 -5.67 -16.48 -28.33
CA ASP A 510 -4.76 -16.04 -29.41
C ASP A 510 -3.31 -16.00 -28.91
N VAL A 511 -3.05 -15.30 -27.80
CA VAL A 511 -1.72 -15.27 -27.15
C VAL A 511 -1.28 -16.68 -26.76
N THR A 512 -2.21 -17.49 -26.26
CA THR A 512 -1.91 -18.88 -25.89
C THR A 512 -1.46 -19.71 -27.09
N THR A 513 -2.17 -19.62 -28.22
CA THR A 513 -1.84 -20.36 -29.44
C THR A 513 -0.52 -19.89 -30.05
N GLU A 514 -0.29 -18.58 -30.09
CA GLU A 514 0.95 -18.00 -30.58
C GLU A 514 2.14 -18.39 -29.68
N LEU A 515 1.93 -18.43 -28.35
CA LEU A 515 2.96 -18.90 -27.42
C LEU A 515 3.37 -20.34 -27.70
N TYR A 516 2.43 -21.23 -28.04
CA TYR A 516 2.75 -22.60 -28.43
C TYR A 516 3.68 -22.61 -29.65
N GLN A 517 3.35 -21.83 -30.68
CA GLN A 517 4.14 -21.74 -31.91
C GLN A 517 5.54 -21.21 -31.61
N GLN A 518 5.65 -20.12 -30.85
CA GLN A 518 6.94 -19.53 -30.48
C GLN A 518 7.82 -20.50 -29.68
N LEU A 519 7.24 -21.27 -28.75
CA LEU A 519 7.99 -22.28 -28.00
C LEU A 519 8.42 -23.46 -28.87
N LEU A 520 7.55 -23.92 -29.80
CA LEU A 520 7.87 -24.99 -30.74
C LEU A 520 8.95 -24.60 -31.76
N ASP A 521 9.02 -23.33 -32.14
CA ASP A 521 10.00 -22.80 -33.10
C ASP A 521 11.37 -22.57 -32.46
N ARG A 522 11.41 -22.28 -31.16
CA ARG A 522 12.63 -21.94 -30.42
C ARG A 522 13.21 -23.10 -29.61
N THR A 523 12.46 -24.19 -29.47
CA THR A 523 12.88 -25.38 -28.71
C THR A 523 12.54 -26.65 -29.48
N ASP A 524 13.33 -27.71 -29.27
CA ASP A 524 13.03 -29.04 -29.79
C ASP A 524 12.06 -29.84 -28.89
N GLY A 525 11.61 -29.22 -27.79
CA GLY A 525 10.91 -29.87 -26.69
C GLY A 525 9.41 -30.10 -26.90
N THR A 526 8.81 -30.68 -25.86
CA THR A 526 7.39 -31.03 -25.79
C THR A 526 6.66 -30.08 -24.84
N ILE A 527 5.51 -29.57 -25.27
CA ILE A 527 4.61 -28.75 -24.46
C ILE A 527 3.47 -29.62 -23.94
N ILE A 528 3.34 -29.72 -22.62
CA ILE A 528 2.25 -30.43 -21.95
C ILE A 528 1.25 -29.40 -21.43
N LEU A 529 0.06 -29.39 -22.01
CA LEU A 529 -1.04 -28.50 -21.67
C LEU A 529 -1.77 -29.02 -20.43
N LEU A 530 -1.60 -28.32 -19.31
CA LEU A 530 -2.21 -28.64 -18.03
C LEU A 530 -3.62 -28.04 -17.94
N ASP A 531 -4.60 -28.72 -18.52
CA ASP A 531 -5.98 -28.26 -18.56
C ASP A 531 -6.96 -29.41 -18.31
N TRP A 532 -7.60 -29.40 -17.13
CA TRP A 532 -8.48 -30.48 -16.68
C TRP A 532 -9.90 -30.36 -17.27
N ASP A 533 -10.31 -29.16 -17.66
CA ASP A 533 -11.68 -28.82 -18.07
C ASP A 533 -11.80 -28.43 -19.54
N ASN A 534 -10.77 -28.70 -20.35
CA ASN A 534 -10.81 -28.64 -21.81
C ASN A 534 -11.16 -27.24 -22.37
N ARG A 535 -10.49 -26.21 -21.85
CA ARG A 535 -10.64 -24.80 -22.21
C ARG A 535 -9.51 -24.25 -23.07
N VAL A 536 -8.31 -24.85 -23.02
CA VAL A 536 -7.17 -24.33 -23.78
C VAL A 536 -7.27 -24.70 -25.26
N PRO A 537 -6.86 -23.81 -26.19
CA PRO A 537 -6.84 -24.14 -27.60
C PRO A 537 -5.96 -25.37 -27.87
N ARG A 538 -6.34 -26.16 -28.88
CA ARG A 538 -5.57 -27.31 -29.36
C ARG A 538 -4.80 -26.94 -30.61
N LEU A 539 -3.57 -27.46 -30.72
CA LEU A 539 -2.77 -27.36 -31.92
C LEU A 539 -2.32 -28.78 -32.30
N ASN A 540 -2.60 -29.19 -33.53
CA ASN A 540 -2.28 -30.52 -34.04
C ASN A 540 -0.77 -30.63 -34.30
N ASN A 541 -0.01 -30.99 -33.27
CA ASN A 541 1.44 -31.20 -33.35
C ASN A 541 1.85 -32.36 -32.43
N TYR A 542 2.70 -33.25 -32.90
CA TYR A 542 3.21 -34.36 -32.09
C TYR A 542 3.99 -33.88 -30.85
N ARG A 543 4.48 -32.65 -30.78
CA ARG A 543 5.16 -32.11 -29.60
C ARG A 543 4.20 -31.35 -28.66
N ILE A 544 2.89 -31.42 -28.89
CA ILE A 544 1.89 -30.91 -27.97
C ILE A 544 1.13 -32.09 -27.39
N ARG A 545 1.07 -32.16 -26.06
CA ARG A 545 0.32 -33.16 -25.31
C ARG A 545 -0.70 -32.45 -24.44
N HIS A 546 -1.89 -33.00 -24.35
CA HIS A 546 -2.94 -32.48 -23.49
C HIS A 546 -3.18 -33.43 -22.32
N LEU A 547 -3.30 -32.88 -21.11
CA LEU A 547 -3.42 -33.66 -19.88
C LEU A 547 -4.55 -34.69 -19.92
N ARG A 548 -5.70 -34.31 -20.48
CA ARG A 548 -6.87 -35.19 -20.59
C ARG A 548 -6.77 -36.21 -21.72
N ASP A 549 -6.18 -35.80 -22.84
CA ASP A 549 -6.26 -36.57 -24.08
C ASP A 549 -5.13 -37.59 -24.16
N ASP A 550 -3.95 -37.21 -23.66
CA ASP A 550 -2.71 -37.98 -23.80
C ASP A 550 -2.15 -38.50 -22.45
N LEU A 551 -2.49 -37.86 -21.31
CA LEU A 551 -1.94 -38.21 -19.99
C LEU A 551 -3.01 -38.70 -18.99
N HIS A 552 -4.18 -39.12 -19.48
CA HIS A 552 -5.23 -39.79 -18.69
C HIS A 552 -5.71 -39.07 -17.42
N LEU A 553 -5.63 -37.73 -17.36
CA LEU A 553 -6.03 -36.91 -16.19
C LEU A 553 -5.30 -37.32 -14.90
N LEU A 554 -4.09 -36.81 -14.74
CA LEU A 554 -3.27 -37.02 -13.55
C LEU A 554 -3.95 -36.51 -12.26
N ASN A 555 -3.81 -37.29 -11.19
CA ASN A 555 -4.13 -36.88 -9.83
C ASN A 555 -3.06 -35.91 -9.28
N LEU A 556 -3.23 -35.40 -8.05
CA LEU A 556 -2.32 -34.40 -7.50
C LEU A 556 -0.90 -34.93 -7.25
N GLU A 557 -0.77 -36.18 -6.81
CA GLU A 557 0.52 -36.85 -6.60
C GLU A 557 1.26 -37.03 -7.93
N GLU A 558 0.56 -37.53 -8.95
CA GLU A 558 1.09 -37.68 -10.31
C GLU A 558 1.47 -36.33 -10.94
N LEU A 559 0.70 -35.27 -10.70
CA LEU A 559 1.06 -33.91 -11.14
C LEU A 559 2.36 -33.42 -10.48
N LEU A 560 2.53 -33.66 -9.18
CA LEU A 560 3.77 -33.33 -8.46
C LEU A 560 4.96 -34.10 -9.04
N ILE A 561 4.78 -35.40 -9.33
CA ILE A 561 5.80 -36.22 -9.99
C ILE A 561 6.15 -35.66 -11.37
N LEU A 562 5.15 -35.35 -12.20
CA LEU A 562 5.36 -34.74 -13.51
C LEU A 562 6.16 -33.44 -13.40
N MET A 563 5.85 -32.58 -12.42
CA MET A 563 6.64 -31.37 -12.14
C MET A 563 8.09 -31.69 -11.75
N THR A 564 8.36 -32.74 -10.98
CA THR A 564 9.75 -33.13 -10.64
C THR A 564 10.54 -33.68 -11.83
N MET A 565 9.86 -34.18 -12.88
CA MET A 565 10.48 -34.77 -14.07
C MET A 565 10.55 -33.83 -15.27
N SER A 566 9.98 -32.63 -15.16
CA SER A 566 9.89 -31.64 -16.24
C SER A 566 10.94 -30.54 -16.11
N ASP A 567 11.23 -29.87 -17.22
CA ASP A 567 12.34 -28.91 -17.32
C ASP A 567 11.88 -27.45 -17.10
N LEU A 568 10.61 -27.14 -17.34
CA LEU A 568 10.02 -25.81 -17.12
C LEU A 568 8.53 -25.89 -16.82
N PHE A 569 8.07 -25.09 -15.85
CA PHE A 569 6.64 -24.78 -15.67
C PHE A 569 6.36 -23.34 -16.10
N VAL A 570 5.28 -23.13 -16.83
CA VAL A 570 4.77 -21.81 -17.22
C VAL A 570 3.30 -21.74 -16.84
N GLY A 571 2.88 -20.75 -16.05
CA GLY A 571 1.46 -20.64 -15.75
C GLY A 571 1.00 -19.37 -15.07
N VAL A 572 -0.32 -19.18 -15.11
CA VAL A 572 -1.02 -18.03 -14.49
C VAL A 572 -1.20 -18.21 -12.98
N ASP A 573 -1.74 -17.19 -12.29
CA ASP A 573 -2.02 -17.18 -10.84
C ASP A 573 -3.05 -18.23 -10.39
N SER A 574 -2.66 -19.49 -10.38
CA SER A 574 -3.53 -20.63 -10.08
C SER A 574 -2.81 -21.68 -9.23
N GLY A 575 -3.58 -22.69 -8.78
CA GLY A 575 -3.09 -23.78 -7.96
C GLY A 575 -1.78 -24.42 -8.46
N PRO A 576 -1.71 -24.88 -9.72
CA PRO A 576 -0.49 -25.44 -10.29
C PRO A 576 0.75 -24.54 -10.22
N LEU A 577 0.61 -23.21 -10.44
CA LEU A 577 1.74 -22.29 -10.30
C LEU A 577 2.28 -22.28 -8.86
N HIS A 578 1.38 -22.22 -7.88
CA HIS A 578 1.77 -22.21 -6.47
C HIS A 578 2.36 -23.56 -6.03
N LEU A 579 1.86 -24.66 -6.59
CA LEU A 579 2.32 -26.03 -6.32
C LEU A 579 3.81 -26.24 -6.67
N THR A 580 4.34 -25.47 -7.63
CA THR A 580 5.79 -25.49 -7.97
C THR A 580 6.69 -25.21 -6.77
N ARG A 581 6.17 -24.62 -5.69
CA ARG A 581 6.87 -24.42 -4.42
C ARG A 581 7.43 -25.71 -3.81
N TYR A 582 6.82 -26.86 -4.12
CA TYR A 582 7.19 -28.17 -3.57
C TYR A 582 8.17 -28.95 -4.44
N THR A 583 8.61 -28.35 -5.55
CA THR A 583 9.54 -28.98 -6.50
C THR A 583 10.68 -28.02 -6.84
N ASP A 584 11.73 -28.52 -7.48
CA ASP A 584 12.84 -27.69 -7.96
C ASP A 584 12.68 -27.22 -9.42
N ILE A 585 11.52 -27.44 -10.04
CA ILE A 585 11.26 -27.06 -11.43
C ILE A 585 11.46 -25.55 -11.66
N PRO A 586 12.25 -25.11 -12.65
CA PRO A 586 12.23 -23.73 -13.12
C PRO A 586 10.80 -23.28 -13.47
N THR A 587 10.43 -22.06 -13.13
CA THR A 587 9.04 -21.62 -13.22
C THR A 587 8.92 -20.19 -13.76
N VAL A 588 8.05 -19.99 -14.75
CA VAL A 588 7.61 -18.67 -15.22
C VAL A 588 6.16 -18.46 -14.78
N GLY A 589 5.95 -17.58 -13.81
CA GLY A 589 4.64 -17.10 -13.40
C GLY A 589 4.19 -15.94 -14.28
N VAL A 590 2.99 -16.03 -14.86
CA VAL A 590 2.44 -15.02 -15.79
C VAL A 590 1.27 -14.27 -15.13
N TRP A 591 1.41 -12.95 -14.98
CA TRP A 591 0.54 -12.14 -14.15
C TRP A 591 -0.20 -11.07 -14.96
N THR A 592 -1.46 -11.29 -15.30
CA THR A 592 -2.24 -10.37 -16.15
C THR A 592 -2.78 -9.16 -15.37
N HIS A 593 -3.55 -9.38 -14.30
CA HIS A 593 -4.03 -8.30 -13.41
C HIS A 593 -3.61 -8.45 -11.95
N ASN A 594 -3.38 -9.69 -11.51
CA ASN A 594 -2.84 -9.95 -10.19
C ASN A 594 -1.36 -9.60 -10.13
N PHE A 595 -0.80 -9.51 -8.92
CA PHE A 595 0.60 -9.15 -8.72
C PHE A 595 1.30 -10.22 -7.86
N PRO A 596 2.53 -10.67 -8.23
CA PRO A 596 3.15 -11.83 -7.61
C PRO A 596 3.26 -11.74 -6.09
N SER A 597 3.58 -10.57 -5.56
CA SER A 597 3.78 -10.38 -4.12
C SER A 597 2.51 -10.54 -3.29
N HIS A 598 1.33 -10.50 -3.90
CA HIS A 598 0.08 -10.74 -3.18
C HIS A 598 -0.19 -12.23 -2.98
N PHE A 599 0.29 -13.07 -3.89
CA PHE A 599 -0.18 -14.46 -4.02
C PHE A 599 0.94 -15.50 -3.95
N THR A 600 2.21 -15.09 -4.04
CA THR A 600 3.36 -16.01 -4.02
C THR A 600 4.38 -15.66 -2.96
N LEU A 601 5.27 -16.61 -2.69
CA LEU A 601 6.49 -16.38 -1.92
C LEU A 601 7.70 -16.28 -2.86
N PRO A 602 8.71 -15.45 -2.53
CA PRO A 602 10.01 -15.44 -3.20
C PRO A 602 10.58 -16.86 -3.40
N ARG A 603 11.03 -17.16 -4.62
CA ARG A 603 11.66 -18.44 -5.00
C ARG A 603 12.73 -18.19 -6.06
N ASN A 604 13.95 -18.69 -5.83
CA ASN A 604 15.09 -18.44 -6.72
C ASN A 604 14.94 -19.01 -8.14
N LYS A 605 14.10 -20.04 -8.29
CA LYS A 605 13.78 -20.70 -9.58
C LYS A 605 12.43 -20.24 -10.16
N THR A 606 11.81 -19.20 -9.60
CA THR A 606 10.58 -18.61 -10.15
C THR A 606 10.84 -17.20 -10.66
N LEU A 607 10.67 -17.03 -11.98
CA LEU A 607 10.62 -15.77 -12.69
C LEU A 607 9.15 -15.33 -12.76
N ASN A 608 8.86 -14.07 -12.48
CA ASN A 608 7.49 -13.56 -12.54
C ASN A 608 7.37 -12.48 -13.60
N MET A 609 6.62 -12.75 -14.67
CA MET A 609 6.38 -11.78 -15.73
C MET A 609 5.12 -10.96 -15.43
N VAL A 610 5.23 -9.64 -15.51
CA VAL A 610 4.11 -8.68 -15.29
C VAL A 610 3.98 -7.72 -16.48
N LEU A 611 2.78 -7.19 -16.71
CA LEU A 611 2.57 -6.10 -17.65
C LEU A 611 2.91 -4.76 -16.99
N ARG A 612 3.86 -4.01 -17.55
CA ARG A 612 4.32 -2.72 -16.98
C ARG A 612 3.17 -1.72 -16.82
N SER A 613 2.25 -1.67 -17.79
CA SER A 613 1.09 -0.76 -17.77
C SER A 613 0.18 -0.97 -16.56
N ARG A 614 0.22 -2.16 -15.93
CA ARG A 614 -0.64 -2.53 -14.80
C ARG A 614 0.10 -2.60 -13.46
N ALA A 615 1.43 -2.64 -13.49
CA ALA A 615 2.23 -2.99 -12.32
C ALA A 615 3.36 -1.99 -11.99
N LYS A 616 3.50 -0.88 -12.73
CA LYS A 616 4.63 0.05 -12.62
C LYS A 616 4.98 0.46 -11.18
N ASN A 617 3.99 0.82 -10.35
CA ASN A 617 4.26 1.32 -9.00
C ASN A 617 4.67 0.21 -8.02
N ARG A 618 4.09 -0.99 -8.15
CA ARG A 618 4.41 -2.12 -7.27
C ARG A 618 5.75 -2.75 -7.62
N THR A 619 6.05 -2.83 -8.92
CA THR A 619 7.27 -3.47 -9.41
C THR A 619 8.52 -2.78 -8.87
N ARG A 620 8.55 -1.43 -8.82
CA ARG A 620 9.66 -0.63 -8.28
C ARG A 620 10.25 -1.17 -6.96
N HIS A 621 9.40 -1.58 -6.03
CA HIS A 621 9.83 -2.01 -4.69
C HIS A 621 9.97 -3.52 -4.53
N LEU A 622 9.34 -4.30 -5.41
CA LEU A 622 9.17 -5.74 -5.24
C LEU A 622 9.86 -6.56 -6.34
N ARG A 623 10.47 -5.88 -7.32
CA ARG A 623 11.13 -6.49 -8.48
C ARG A 623 12.19 -7.51 -8.06
N ILE A 624 13.09 -7.13 -7.16
CA ILE A 624 14.22 -7.94 -6.71
C ILE A 624 13.79 -9.22 -5.98
N PRO A 625 13.01 -9.15 -4.87
CA PRO A 625 12.67 -10.35 -4.10
C PRO A 625 11.79 -11.34 -4.86
N TYR A 626 11.01 -10.89 -5.84
CA TYR A 626 10.11 -11.74 -6.61
C TYR A 626 10.63 -12.10 -8.02
N ASN A 627 11.88 -11.74 -8.37
CA ASN A 627 12.45 -11.93 -9.71
C ASN A 627 11.47 -11.49 -10.81
N ILE A 628 10.93 -10.28 -10.66
CA ILE A 628 9.94 -9.74 -11.60
C ILE A 628 10.64 -9.23 -12.86
N VAL A 629 10.12 -9.62 -14.01
CA VAL A 629 10.43 -9.04 -15.32
C VAL A 629 9.17 -8.38 -15.89
N GLU A 630 9.36 -7.31 -16.66
CA GLU A 630 8.27 -6.47 -17.15
C GLU A 630 8.20 -6.54 -18.67
N GLN A 631 7.02 -6.82 -19.21
CA GLN A 631 6.73 -6.45 -20.59
C GLN A 631 6.45 -4.96 -20.66
N THR A 632 7.27 -4.22 -21.41
CA THR A 632 7.27 -2.75 -21.42
C THR A 632 6.26 -2.14 -22.40
N THR A 633 5.70 -2.93 -23.31
CA THR A 633 4.81 -2.49 -24.39
C THR A 633 3.48 -3.24 -24.38
N GLY A 634 2.37 -2.54 -24.67
CA GLY A 634 1.04 -3.14 -24.79
C GLY A 634 0.34 -3.42 -23.45
N ASP A 635 -0.94 -3.76 -23.54
CA ASP A 635 -1.81 -4.08 -22.40
C ASP A 635 -2.18 -5.57 -22.31
N GLU A 636 -1.58 -6.39 -23.17
CA GLU A 636 -1.69 -7.83 -23.24
C GLU A 636 -0.29 -8.42 -23.52
N TYR A 637 -0.07 -9.67 -23.11
CA TYR A 637 1.23 -10.33 -23.31
C TYR A 637 1.57 -10.55 -24.78
N ASP A 638 2.80 -10.20 -25.15
CA ASP A 638 3.43 -10.59 -26.40
C ASP A 638 3.96 -12.02 -26.25
N ALA A 639 3.44 -12.94 -27.05
CA ALA A 639 3.80 -14.35 -26.99
C ALA A 639 5.28 -14.61 -27.29
N ALA A 640 5.91 -13.83 -28.16
CA ALA A 640 7.33 -13.97 -28.50
C ALA A 640 8.22 -13.51 -27.33
N GLN A 641 7.86 -12.44 -26.63
CA GLN A 641 8.56 -12.01 -25.42
C GLN A 641 8.42 -13.02 -24.28
N LEU A 642 7.21 -13.56 -24.09
CA LEU A 642 6.98 -14.60 -23.08
C LEU A 642 7.76 -15.88 -23.40
N ALA A 643 7.79 -16.30 -24.67
CA ALA A 643 8.59 -17.45 -25.12
C ALA A 643 10.09 -17.21 -24.92
N GLU A 644 10.59 -16.00 -25.20
CA GLU A 644 11.99 -15.62 -24.96
C GLU A 644 12.38 -15.79 -23.48
N MET A 645 11.54 -15.34 -22.55
CA MET A 645 11.78 -15.54 -21.11
C MET A 645 11.78 -17.03 -20.73
N CYS A 646 10.93 -17.85 -21.35
CA CYS A 646 10.91 -19.29 -21.14
C CYS A 646 12.20 -19.96 -21.64
N VAL A 647 12.69 -19.59 -22.83
CA VAL A 647 13.94 -20.11 -23.39
C VAL A 647 15.13 -19.73 -22.52
N ARG A 648 15.18 -18.50 -21.99
CA ARG A 648 16.22 -18.07 -21.06
C ARG A 648 16.20 -18.88 -19.76
N MET A 649 15.01 -19.24 -19.25
CA MET A 649 14.86 -20.10 -18.07
C MET A 649 15.26 -21.56 -18.32
N LEU A 650 15.24 -22.02 -19.57
CA LEU A 650 15.72 -23.35 -20.00
C LEU A 650 17.21 -23.36 -20.33
N SER A 651 17.81 -22.19 -20.53
CA SER A 651 19.21 -22.04 -20.93
C SER A 651 20.14 -22.01 -19.71
N ALA A 652 21.42 -22.30 -19.94
CA ALA A 652 22.43 -22.11 -18.91
C ALA A 652 22.47 -20.62 -18.45
N PRO A 653 22.59 -20.36 -17.14
CA PRO A 653 22.56 -18.99 -16.60
C PRO A 653 23.78 -18.19 -17.07
N ARG A 654 23.52 -16.96 -17.48
CA ARG A 654 24.50 -16.07 -18.10
C ARG A 654 25.47 -15.44 -17.09
N TYR A 655 24.94 -14.89 -16.00
CA TYR A 655 25.66 -14.11 -14.99
C TYR A 655 25.74 -14.79 -13.62
N LEU A 656 24.73 -15.58 -13.25
CA LEU A 656 24.61 -16.24 -11.95
C LEU A 656 24.75 -17.77 -12.06
N SER A 657 24.47 -18.47 -10.96
CA SER A 657 24.40 -19.93 -10.85
C SER A 657 23.02 -20.48 -11.24
N GLU A 658 22.94 -21.78 -11.55
CA GLU A 658 21.67 -22.46 -11.91
C GLU A 658 20.61 -22.37 -10.80
N GLU A 659 21.04 -22.43 -9.53
CA GLU A 659 20.17 -22.24 -8.37
C GLU A 659 19.50 -20.85 -8.29
N LYS A 660 19.94 -19.89 -9.12
CA LYS A 660 19.47 -18.51 -9.18
C LYS A 660 18.99 -18.13 -10.59
N ILE A 661 18.61 -19.12 -11.40
CA ILE A 661 18.23 -18.93 -12.81
C ILE A 661 17.17 -17.83 -13.01
N ALA A 662 16.16 -17.71 -12.15
CA ALA A 662 15.15 -16.65 -12.32
C ALA A 662 15.72 -15.25 -12.12
N ALA A 663 16.61 -15.08 -11.15
CA ALA A 663 17.28 -13.81 -10.97
C ALA A 663 18.31 -13.52 -12.07
N ASP A 664 18.90 -14.56 -12.65
CA ASP A 664 19.78 -14.45 -13.81
C ASP A 664 19.02 -13.88 -15.00
N VAL A 665 17.86 -14.48 -15.34
CA VAL A 665 16.99 -14.01 -16.42
C VAL A 665 16.49 -12.58 -16.16
N GLN A 666 16.19 -12.23 -14.91
CA GLN A 666 15.88 -10.85 -14.54
C GLN A 666 17.05 -9.89 -14.84
N LEU A 667 18.28 -10.24 -14.46
CA LEU A 667 19.47 -9.43 -14.78
C LEU A 667 19.69 -9.33 -16.30
N GLN A 668 19.42 -10.40 -17.05
CA GLN A 668 19.45 -10.36 -18.53
C GLN A 668 18.45 -9.34 -19.09
N GLN A 669 17.23 -9.23 -18.55
CA GLN A 669 16.32 -8.16 -18.97
C GLN A 669 16.87 -6.77 -18.64
N PHE A 670 17.41 -6.56 -17.43
CA PHE A 670 17.96 -5.26 -17.06
C PHE A 670 19.08 -4.85 -18.01
N VAL A 671 19.98 -5.79 -18.32
CA VAL A 671 21.08 -5.55 -19.25
C VAL A 671 20.55 -5.35 -20.67
N ASP A 672 19.85 -6.33 -21.25
CA ASP A 672 19.51 -6.32 -22.68
C ASP A 672 18.49 -5.23 -23.07
N GLU A 673 17.52 -4.98 -22.20
CA GLU A 673 16.38 -4.11 -22.51
C GLU A 673 16.51 -2.73 -21.86
N PHE A 674 16.86 -2.67 -20.57
CA PHE A 674 16.82 -1.41 -19.82
C PHE A 674 18.11 -0.61 -19.99
N GLU A 675 19.27 -1.28 -19.99
CA GLU A 675 20.58 -0.65 -20.21
C GLU A 675 20.93 -0.45 -21.69
N ARG A 676 19.98 -0.62 -22.62
CA ARG A 676 20.26 -0.32 -24.03
C ARG A 676 20.69 1.14 -24.24
N GLY A 677 20.30 2.04 -23.32
CA GLY A 677 20.65 3.47 -23.35
C GLY A 677 19.88 4.23 -24.43
N VAL A 678 19.88 5.56 -24.35
CA VAL A 678 19.40 6.44 -25.43
C VAL A 678 20.58 7.18 -26.05
N ALA A 679 20.48 7.52 -27.34
CA ALA A 679 21.42 8.41 -27.99
C ALA A 679 21.57 9.73 -27.20
N GLY A 680 22.81 10.11 -26.88
CA GLY A 680 23.14 11.27 -26.07
C GLY A 680 24.02 12.29 -26.81
N GLY A 681 24.52 13.30 -26.10
CA GLY A 681 25.36 14.36 -26.68
C GLY A 681 26.69 13.87 -27.28
N VAL A 682 27.18 12.71 -26.84
CA VAL A 682 28.50 12.16 -27.24
C VAL A 682 28.40 11.07 -28.32
N SER A 683 27.26 10.37 -28.43
CA SER A 683 27.03 9.35 -29.46
C SER A 683 25.56 9.27 -29.87
N THR A 684 25.32 9.12 -31.18
CA THR A 684 23.99 8.84 -31.75
C THR A 684 23.56 7.38 -31.58
N PHE A 685 24.44 6.51 -31.08
CA PHE A 685 24.19 5.10 -30.83
C PHE A 685 24.73 4.72 -29.46
N ALA A 686 23.86 4.24 -28.58
CA ALA A 686 24.22 3.70 -27.28
C ALA A 686 24.01 2.19 -27.30
N ASP A 687 25.07 1.44 -26.98
CA ASP A 687 25.03 -0.02 -26.81
C ASP A 687 25.53 -0.45 -25.43
N ARG A 688 25.22 0.38 -24.42
CA ARG A 688 25.63 0.19 -23.01
C ARG A 688 25.29 -1.22 -22.49
N HIS A 689 24.15 -1.79 -22.86
CA HIS A 689 23.78 -3.19 -22.60
C HIS A 689 24.89 -4.21 -22.92
N ARG A 690 25.59 -4.06 -24.06
CA ARG A 690 26.69 -4.97 -24.44
C ARG A 690 27.92 -4.79 -23.55
N GLY A 691 28.18 -3.56 -23.13
CA GLY A 691 29.26 -3.25 -22.19
C GLY A 691 29.02 -3.92 -20.83
N PHE A 692 27.80 -3.80 -20.28
CA PHE A 692 27.41 -4.49 -19.05
C PHE A 692 27.42 -6.01 -19.17
N ASP A 693 26.94 -6.57 -20.30
CA ASP A 693 27.01 -8.01 -20.55
C ASP A 693 28.45 -8.53 -20.48
N VAL A 694 29.37 -7.90 -21.21
CA VAL A 694 30.79 -8.26 -21.17
C VAL A 694 31.36 -8.09 -19.77
N LEU A 695 31.05 -6.98 -19.10
CA LEU A 695 31.52 -6.69 -17.75
C LEU A 695 31.10 -7.77 -16.76
N PHE A 696 29.82 -8.13 -16.67
CA PHE A 696 29.36 -9.15 -15.73
C PHE A 696 29.89 -10.55 -16.03
N ARG A 697 30.02 -10.91 -17.32
CA ARG A 697 30.64 -12.18 -17.70
C ARG A 697 32.11 -12.24 -17.30
N GLU A 698 32.86 -11.16 -17.45
CA GLU A 698 34.26 -11.11 -17.05
C GLU A 698 34.43 -11.09 -15.53
N ILE A 699 33.52 -10.44 -14.80
CA ILE A 699 33.46 -10.53 -13.34
C ILE A 699 33.26 -11.99 -12.90
N LYS A 700 32.27 -12.69 -13.49
CA LYS A 700 31.95 -14.09 -13.18
C LYS A 700 33.13 -15.02 -13.42
N LYS A 701 33.93 -14.78 -14.45
CA LYS A 701 35.12 -15.58 -14.78
C LYS A 701 36.27 -15.36 -13.79
N ARG A 702 36.46 -14.13 -13.30
CA ARG A 702 37.67 -13.72 -12.57
C ARG A 702 37.52 -13.75 -11.06
N PHE A 703 36.31 -13.56 -10.54
CA PHE A 703 36.10 -13.32 -9.12
C PHE A 703 34.94 -14.16 -8.58
N SER A 704 35.13 -14.82 -7.44
CA SER A 704 34.03 -15.48 -6.74
C SER A 704 33.18 -14.53 -5.89
N ALA A 705 33.74 -13.38 -5.50
CA ALA A 705 33.07 -12.34 -4.71
C ALA A 705 33.74 -10.97 -4.98
N PRO A 706 33.32 -10.24 -6.02
CA PRO A 706 33.98 -9.00 -6.45
C PRO A 706 33.78 -7.85 -5.46
N ASN A 707 34.81 -7.03 -5.29
CA ASN A 707 34.73 -5.70 -4.71
C ASN A 707 34.64 -4.64 -5.82
N ILE A 708 33.42 -4.17 -6.08
CA ILE A 708 33.13 -3.18 -7.13
C ILE A 708 33.20 -1.78 -6.53
N VAL A 709 33.94 -0.89 -7.19
CA VAL A 709 33.99 0.53 -6.86
C VAL A 709 33.43 1.35 -8.01
N GLU A 710 32.45 2.18 -7.72
CA GLU A 710 31.82 3.09 -8.65
C GLU A 710 32.09 4.55 -8.24
N THR A 711 32.56 5.36 -9.19
CA THR A 711 32.59 6.82 -9.02
C THR A 711 31.38 7.41 -9.73
N GLY A 712 30.47 8.04 -9.00
CA GLY A 712 29.09 8.33 -9.42
C GLY A 712 28.10 7.51 -8.59
N THR A 713 26.82 7.87 -8.63
CA THR A 713 25.74 7.07 -8.05
C THR A 713 24.46 7.21 -8.86
N ILE A 714 23.56 6.21 -8.73
CA ILE A 714 22.16 6.35 -9.15
C ILE A 714 21.52 7.60 -8.53
N ARG A 715 20.87 8.42 -9.36
CA ARG A 715 20.37 9.75 -8.97
C ARG A 715 18.90 10.05 -9.30
N ALA A 716 18.23 9.17 -10.04
CA ALA A 716 16.84 9.33 -10.43
C ALA A 716 16.09 7.99 -10.40
N GLU A 717 14.76 8.03 -10.33
CA GLU A 717 13.91 6.84 -10.29
C GLU A 717 13.64 6.30 -11.69
N GLU A 718 13.87 4.99 -11.89
CA GLU A 718 13.61 4.25 -13.13
C GLU A 718 14.25 4.88 -14.40
N ASP A 719 15.35 5.63 -14.23
CA ASP A 719 16.11 6.29 -15.30
C ASP A 719 17.17 5.38 -15.92
N TRP A 720 16.75 4.17 -16.31
CA TRP A 720 17.64 3.16 -16.90
C TRP A 720 18.32 3.64 -18.18
N ALA A 721 17.57 4.32 -19.03
CA ALA A 721 18.03 4.72 -20.36
C ALA A 721 18.77 6.07 -20.37
N GLY A 722 18.51 6.95 -19.40
CA GLY A 722 19.14 8.27 -19.27
C GLY A 722 20.45 8.19 -18.47
N ALA A 723 20.44 8.72 -17.24
CA ALA A 723 21.63 8.79 -16.37
C ALA A 723 22.14 7.41 -15.91
N GLY A 724 21.44 6.33 -16.23
CA GLY A 724 21.83 4.96 -15.91
C GLY A 724 21.35 4.53 -14.54
N PHE A 725 21.34 3.21 -14.33
CA PHE A 725 20.91 2.55 -13.09
C PHE A 725 22.01 1.64 -12.52
N SER A 726 23.27 1.94 -12.83
CA SER A 726 24.47 1.12 -12.56
C SER A 726 24.60 0.71 -11.10
N THR A 727 24.49 1.64 -10.13
CA THR A 727 24.53 1.30 -8.70
C THR A 727 23.51 0.22 -8.32
N TYR A 728 22.28 0.34 -8.84
CA TYR A 728 21.20 -0.61 -8.57
C TYR A 728 21.44 -1.95 -9.29
N LEU A 729 21.93 -1.91 -10.52
CA LEU A 729 22.27 -3.08 -11.31
C LEU A 729 23.41 -3.89 -10.67
N PHE A 730 24.49 -3.23 -10.24
CA PHE A 730 25.56 -3.85 -9.47
C PHE A 730 25.07 -4.38 -8.13
N GLY A 731 24.23 -3.64 -7.40
CA GLY A 731 23.60 -4.12 -6.17
C GLY A 731 22.77 -5.39 -6.40
N ALA A 732 22.00 -5.43 -7.49
CA ALA A 732 21.20 -6.58 -7.90
C ALA A 732 22.06 -7.79 -8.28
N PHE A 733 23.21 -7.57 -8.93
CA PHE A 733 24.19 -8.60 -9.23
C PHE A 733 24.89 -9.10 -7.96
N CYS A 734 25.59 -8.23 -7.20
CA CYS A 734 26.38 -8.61 -6.03
C CYS A 734 25.53 -9.25 -4.92
N SER A 735 24.29 -8.80 -4.71
CA SER A 735 23.41 -9.38 -3.68
C SER A 735 23.05 -10.84 -3.95
N ARG A 736 23.23 -11.29 -5.19
CA ARG A 736 22.91 -12.65 -5.64
C ARG A 736 24.13 -13.44 -6.04
N TYR A 737 25.11 -12.83 -6.67
CA TYR A 737 26.36 -13.48 -7.03
C TYR A 737 27.26 -13.69 -5.80
N GLY A 738 27.24 -12.74 -4.87
CA GLY A 738 28.29 -12.53 -3.86
C GLY A 738 29.13 -11.31 -4.23
N GLY A 739 29.82 -10.73 -3.24
CA GLY A 739 30.60 -9.50 -3.41
C GLY A 739 29.94 -8.28 -2.80
N LYS A 740 30.51 -7.10 -3.09
CA LYS A 740 30.06 -5.79 -2.59
C LYS A 740 30.22 -4.71 -3.64
N ILE A 741 29.49 -3.62 -3.49
CA ILE A 741 29.69 -2.38 -4.24
C ILE A 741 29.83 -1.21 -3.28
N ALA A 742 30.84 -0.38 -3.52
CA ALA A 742 30.97 0.95 -2.92
C ALA A 742 30.83 2.01 -4.01
N SER A 743 29.79 2.84 -3.91
CA SER A 743 29.54 3.95 -4.83
C SER A 743 29.78 5.28 -4.12
N VAL A 744 30.43 6.23 -4.80
CA VAL A 744 30.76 7.54 -4.23
C VAL A 744 30.23 8.69 -5.10
N ASP A 745 29.60 9.67 -4.48
CA ASP A 745 29.12 10.88 -5.16
C ASP A 745 29.39 12.12 -4.28
N LEU A 746 29.71 13.25 -4.94
CA LEU A 746 29.92 14.53 -4.27
C LEU A 746 28.60 15.19 -3.88
N ASN A 747 27.50 14.85 -4.56
CA ASN A 747 26.18 15.38 -4.29
C ASN A 747 25.47 14.58 -3.18
N GLY A 748 25.25 15.23 -2.04
CA GLY A 748 24.57 14.62 -0.90
C GLY A 748 23.12 14.18 -1.18
N GLY A 749 22.42 14.85 -2.12
CA GLY A 749 21.09 14.48 -2.58
C GLY A 749 21.08 13.18 -3.37
N ASN A 750 22.01 13.01 -4.32
CA ASN A 750 22.20 11.74 -5.05
C ASN A 750 22.53 10.61 -4.08
N CYS A 751 23.42 10.84 -3.12
CA CYS A 751 23.76 9.85 -2.10
C CYS A 751 22.54 9.44 -1.26
N GLN A 752 21.70 10.40 -0.86
CA GLN A 752 20.48 10.11 -0.10
C GLN A 752 19.49 9.28 -0.94
N PHE A 753 19.32 9.65 -2.21
CA PHE A 753 18.49 8.91 -3.15
C PHE A 753 19.01 7.48 -3.33
N ALA A 754 20.30 7.31 -3.62
CA ALA A 754 20.93 6.01 -3.80
C ALA A 754 20.72 5.11 -2.58
N ARG A 755 21.00 5.59 -1.35
CA ARG A 755 20.76 4.81 -0.10
C ARG A 755 19.31 4.35 0.05
N ALA A 756 18.35 5.22 -0.27
CA ALA A 756 16.94 4.88 -0.18
C ALA A 756 16.57 3.79 -1.20
N TRP A 757 17.08 3.91 -2.43
CA TRP A 757 16.76 3.03 -3.54
C TRP A 757 17.45 1.66 -3.46
N THR A 758 18.67 1.62 -2.94
CA THR A 758 19.48 0.40 -2.81
C THR A 758 19.29 -0.32 -1.48
N ARG A 759 18.46 0.21 -0.56
CA ARG A 759 18.17 -0.39 0.75
C ARG A 759 17.78 -1.87 0.68
N ILE A 760 17.14 -2.30 -0.41
CA ILE A 760 16.74 -3.69 -0.63
C ILE A 760 17.93 -4.67 -0.69
N PHE A 761 19.14 -4.17 -0.99
CA PHE A 761 20.37 -4.95 -1.05
C PHE A 761 21.15 -5.00 0.28
N LYS A 762 20.61 -4.39 1.36
CA LYS A 762 21.21 -4.39 2.69
C LYS A 762 22.70 -3.95 2.65
N GLU A 763 23.59 -4.66 3.34
CA GLU A 763 25.02 -4.37 3.48
C GLU A 763 25.87 -4.62 2.21
N VAL A 764 25.25 -5.02 1.09
CA VAL A 764 25.96 -5.27 -0.17
C VAL A 764 26.34 -3.96 -0.86
N VAL A 765 25.56 -2.90 -0.64
CA VAL A 765 25.73 -1.60 -1.29
C VAL A 765 26.10 -0.55 -0.25
N GLU A 766 27.29 0.01 -0.36
CA GLU A 766 27.80 1.09 0.48
C GLU A 766 27.82 2.40 -0.33
N ILE A 767 27.20 3.46 0.21
CA ILE A 767 27.11 4.76 -0.46
C ILE A 767 27.89 5.82 0.32
N HIS A 768 28.93 6.37 -0.31
CA HIS A 768 29.83 7.36 0.27
C HIS A 768 29.52 8.76 -0.27
N HIS A 769 29.34 9.72 0.63
CA HIS A 769 29.21 11.14 0.28
C HIS A 769 30.59 11.79 0.45
N ALA A 770 31.35 11.85 -0.64
CA ALA A 770 32.71 12.36 -0.65
C ALA A 770 33.13 12.74 -2.08
N HIS A 771 34.20 13.51 -2.21
CA HIS A 771 34.86 13.65 -3.51
C HIS A 771 35.48 12.29 -3.91
N SER A 772 35.23 11.84 -5.14
CA SER A 772 35.68 10.53 -5.64
C SER A 772 37.17 10.29 -5.44
N SER A 773 38.01 11.27 -5.79
CA SER A 773 39.46 11.19 -5.59
C SER A 773 39.88 11.02 -4.13
N ASP A 774 39.17 11.59 -3.15
CA ASP A 774 39.53 11.44 -1.74
C ASP A 774 39.08 10.09 -1.18
N PHE A 775 37.89 9.64 -1.61
CA PHE A 775 37.42 8.29 -1.33
C PHE A 775 38.38 7.23 -1.91
N LEU A 776 38.75 7.32 -3.18
CA LEU A 776 39.66 6.38 -3.84
C LEU A 776 41.05 6.34 -3.17
N LYS A 777 41.58 7.49 -2.72
CA LYS A 777 42.84 7.53 -1.95
C LYS A 777 42.75 6.74 -0.65
N SER A 778 41.59 6.78 0.01
CA SER A 778 41.37 6.16 1.31
C SER A 778 41.26 4.63 1.26
N LEU A 779 41.00 4.06 0.07
CA LEU A 779 40.90 2.61 -0.10
C LEU A 779 42.26 1.92 0.07
N PRO A 780 42.29 0.66 0.53
CA PRO A 780 43.54 -0.12 0.59
C PRO A 780 44.13 -0.38 -0.79
N ASP A 781 45.44 -0.56 -0.88
CA ASP A 781 46.10 -0.95 -2.13
C ASP A 781 45.63 -2.35 -2.57
N GLN A 782 45.55 -2.55 -3.90
CA GLN A 782 45.10 -3.81 -4.52
C GLN A 782 43.73 -4.32 -4.02
N SER A 783 42.82 -3.44 -3.63
CA SER A 783 41.49 -3.82 -3.14
C SER A 783 40.38 -3.77 -4.18
N ILE A 784 40.60 -3.18 -5.36
CA ILE A 784 39.54 -2.93 -6.34
C ILE A 784 39.57 -4.01 -7.44
N ASP A 785 38.57 -4.89 -7.43
CA ASP A 785 38.38 -5.89 -8.48
C ASP A 785 37.78 -5.26 -9.74
N VAL A 786 36.84 -4.32 -9.56
CA VAL A 786 36.17 -3.61 -10.66
C VAL A 786 36.09 -2.13 -10.36
N LEU A 787 36.57 -1.29 -11.27
CA LEU A 787 36.41 0.16 -11.21
C LEU A 787 35.45 0.61 -12.33
N TYR A 788 34.29 1.14 -11.97
CA TYR A 788 33.32 1.74 -12.90
C TYR A 788 33.35 3.26 -12.76
N GLN A 789 33.79 3.97 -13.81
CA GLN A 789 33.94 5.44 -13.77
C GLN A 789 32.80 6.16 -14.48
N ASP A 790 32.00 6.90 -13.69
CA ASP A 790 30.78 7.59 -14.12
C ASP A 790 30.47 8.87 -13.31
N SER A 791 31.50 9.57 -12.82
CA SER A 791 31.34 10.64 -11.82
C SER A 791 31.00 12.02 -12.40
N VAL A 792 31.43 12.31 -13.63
CA VAL A 792 31.32 13.64 -14.23
C VAL A 792 30.61 13.57 -15.58
N ASP A 793 29.46 14.26 -15.67
CA ASP A 793 28.67 14.38 -16.90
C ASP A 793 29.51 14.98 -18.05
N THR A 794 29.32 14.47 -19.27
CA THR A 794 30.15 14.84 -20.44
C THR A 794 29.96 16.28 -20.92
N GLU A 795 28.91 16.95 -20.46
CA GLU A 795 28.63 18.36 -20.64
C GLU A 795 29.61 19.26 -19.87
N ILE A 796 30.28 18.72 -18.84
CA ILE A 796 31.27 19.44 -18.05
C ILE A 796 32.62 19.40 -18.79
N PRO A 797 33.24 20.53 -19.15
CA PRO A 797 34.44 20.53 -20.00
C PRO A 797 35.65 19.74 -19.46
N THR A 798 35.70 19.50 -18.15
CA THR A 798 36.82 18.80 -17.48
C THR A 798 36.61 17.29 -17.33
N HIS A 799 35.46 16.72 -17.75
CA HIS A 799 35.09 15.33 -17.50
C HIS A 799 36.21 14.31 -17.80
N ALA A 800 36.86 14.39 -18.96
CA ALA A 800 37.93 13.46 -19.35
C ALA A 800 39.19 13.60 -18.48
N GLN A 801 39.50 14.83 -18.05
CA GLN A 801 40.65 15.12 -17.18
C GLN A 801 40.38 14.69 -15.74
N ASP A 802 39.15 14.84 -15.28
CA ASP A 802 38.71 14.41 -13.95
C ASP A 802 38.72 12.88 -13.86
N CYS A 803 38.18 12.16 -14.85
CA CYS A 803 38.25 10.70 -14.91
C CYS A 803 39.69 10.16 -14.95
N LEU A 804 40.61 10.80 -15.70
CA LEU A 804 42.03 10.44 -15.67
C LEU A 804 42.67 10.69 -14.29
N THR A 805 42.25 11.75 -13.59
CA THR A 805 42.76 12.08 -12.26
C THR A 805 42.32 11.04 -11.24
N GLU A 806 41.04 10.67 -11.26
CA GLU A 806 40.49 9.57 -10.47
C GLU A 806 41.20 8.26 -10.76
N LEU A 807 41.43 7.91 -12.03
CA LEU A 807 42.14 6.69 -12.41
C LEU A 807 43.54 6.67 -11.81
N LYS A 808 44.31 7.76 -11.94
CA LYS A 808 45.67 7.83 -11.39
C LYS A 808 45.70 7.63 -9.89
N VAL A 809 44.68 8.11 -9.19
CA VAL A 809 44.50 7.89 -7.75
C VAL A 809 44.12 6.45 -7.43
N ALA A 810 43.21 5.86 -8.22
CA ALA A 810 42.77 4.47 -8.05
C ALA A 810 43.83 3.44 -8.49
N TYR A 811 44.80 3.83 -9.32
CA TYR A 811 45.74 2.88 -9.94
C TYR A 811 46.51 1.98 -8.96
N PRO A 812 47.03 2.47 -7.81
CA PRO A 812 47.64 1.61 -6.79
C PRO A 812 46.65 0.65 -6.10
N LYS A 813 45.35 0.94 -6.20
CA LYS A 813 44.24 0.16 -5.63
C LYS A 813 43.80 -0.97 -6.55
N LEU A 814 44.23 -0.95 -7.82
CA LEU A 814 43.99 -2.01 -8.80
C LEU A 814 45.09 -3.07 -8.74
N HIS A 815 44.75 -4.29 -9.12
CA HIS A 815 45.66 -5.43 -9.27
C HIS A 815 45.57 -6.02 -10.69
N ASP A 816 46.34 -7.07 -10.97
CA ASP A 816 46.48 -7.60 -12.34
C ASP A 816 45.24 -8.32 -12.87
N GLN A 817 44.29 -8.62 -11.99
CA GLN A 817 43.00 -9.23 -12.37
C GLN A 817 41.90 -8.19 -12.58
N SER A 818 42.12 -6.95 -12.14
CA SER A 818 41.08 -5.92 -12.10
C SER A 818 40.52 -5.60 -13.48
N ILE A 819 39.24 -5.20 -13.49
CA ILE A 819 38.52 -4.72 -14.66
C ILE A 819 38.25 -3.23 -14.47
N ILE A 820 38.38 -2.44 -15.54
CA ILE A 820 37.98 -1.03 -15.54
C ILE A 820 36.93 -0.82 -16.62
N ALA A 821 35.88 -0.09 -16.30
CA ALA A 821 34.83 0.30 -17.23
C ALA A 821 34.62 1.82 -17.23
N TYR A 822 34.49 2.39 -18.42
CA TYR A 822 34.17 3.80 -18.64
C TYR A 822 32.83 3.92 -19.36
N ASP A 823 31.86 4.61 -18.76
CA ASP A 823 30.62 4.98 -19.46
C ASP A 823 30.86 6.20 -20.38
N ASP A 824 29.91 6.50 -21.27
CA ASP A 824 29.95 7.64 -22.21
C ASP A 824 31.31 7.82 -22.93
N SER A 825 31.90 6.72 -23.39
CA SER A 825 33.27 6.68 -23.95
C SER A 825 33.35 6.18 -25.40
N PRO A 826 32.50 6.67 -26.32
CA PRO A 826 32.44 6.16 -27.69
C PRO A 826 33.72 6.45 -28.49
N TRP A 827 33.98 5.59 -29.48
CA TRP A 827 35.01 5.83 -30.48
C TRP A 827 34.50 6.76 -31.60
N SER A 828 35.20 7.86 -31.85
CA SER A 828 34.85 8.81 -32.92
C SER A 828 36.06 9.50 -33.52
N LYS A 829 36.14 9.48 -34.86
CA LYS A 829 37.22 10.12 -35.65
C LYS A 829 38.64 9.69 -35.24
N GLY A 830 38.83 8.40 -34.97
CA GLY A 830 40.15 7.81 -34.70
C GLY A 830 40.62 7.93 -33.25
N ALA A 831 39.77 8.35 -32.32
CA ALA A 831 40.07 8.43 -30.89
C ALA A 831 38.83 8.13 -30.03
N PHE A 832 39.04 7.78 -28.77
CA PHE A 832 37.97 7.77 -27.76
C PHE A 832 37.57 9.20 -27.42
N ARG A 833 36.28 9.41 -27.16
CA ARG A 833 35.70 10.69 -26.72
C ARG A 833 34.96 10.52 -25.40
N GLY A 834 34.67 11.62 -24.73
CA GLY A 834 33.92 11.59 -23.46
C GLY A 834 34.81 11.20 -22.27
N LYS A 835 34.25 10.51 -21.28
CA LYS A 835 34.91 10.23 -19.99
C LYS A 835 36.25 9.51 -20.15
N GLY A 836 36.31 8.54 -21.05
CA GLY A 836 37.50 7.72 -21.32
C GLY A 836 38.56 8.36 -22.23
N GLU A 837 38.34 9.57 -22.77
CA GLU A 837 39.19 10.17 -23.83
C GLU A 837 40.69 10.18 -23.47
N PHE A 838 41.05 10.52 -22.23
CA PHE A 838 42.44 10.52 -21.77
C PHE A 838 42.83 9.29 -20.94
N ALA A 839 41.88 8.69 -20.24
CA ALA A 839 42.13 7.55 -19.36
C ALA A 839 42.44 6.26 -20.14
N ILE A 840 41.73 6.00 -21.25
CA ILE A 840 41.90 4.79 -22.05
C ILE A 840 43.30 4.72 -22.69
N PRO A 841 43.80 5.76 -23.42
CA PRO A 841 45.16 5.71 -23.96
C PRO A 841 46.23 5.51 -22.88
N TRP A 842 46.06 6.16 -21.72
CA TRP A 842 46.99 6.02 -20.60
C TRP A 842 47.06 4.59 -20.05
N LEU A 843 45.93 3.87 -20.02
CA LEU A 843 45.86 2.45 -19.65
C LEU A 843 46.51 1.54 -20.69
N LEU A 844 46.27 1.80 -21.99
CA LEU A 844 46.84 1.03 -23.09
C LEU A 844 48.38 1.08 -23.09
N GLU A 845 48.96 2.26 -22.83
CA GLU A 845 50.41 2.43 -22.65
C GLU A 845 50.99 1.60 -21.49
N ARG A 846 50.15 1.14 -20.57
CA ARG A 846 50.50 0.38 -19.36
C ARG A 846 50.10 -1.10 -19.44
N GLY A 847 49.81 -1.60 -20.65
CA GLY A 847 49.57 -3.02 -20.90
C GLY A 847 48.15 -3.49 -20.59
N TRP A 848 47.20 -2.57 -20.40
CA TRP A 848 45.78 -2.91 -20.41
C TRP A 848 45.30 -3.18 -21.83
N GLN A 849 44.29 -4.03 -21.96
CA GLN A 849 43.67 -4.43 -23.20
C GLN A 849 42.18 -4.12 -23.14
N ILE A 850 41.65 -3.60 -24.25
CA ILE A 850 40.22 -3.41 -24.43
C ILE A 850 39.60 -4.77 -24.74
N ILE A 851 38.62 -5.17 -23.94
CA ILE A 851 37.81 -6.37 -24.18
C ILE A 851 36.45 -6.04 -24.79
N TYR A 852 36.00 -4.80 -24.62
CA TYR A 852 34.83 -4.26 -25.30
C TYR A 852 34.99 -2.75 -25.53
N ALA A 853 34.64 -2.28 -26.72
CA ALA A 853 34.57 -0.86 -27.05
C ALA A 853 33.28 -0.57 -27.84
N GLY A 854 32.34 0.07 -27.16
CA GLY A 854 31.13 0.63 -27.75
C GLY A 854 30.88 2.01 -27.16
N TYR A 855 29.65 2.28 -26.74
CA TYR A 855 29.31 3.44 -25.93
C TYR A 855 30.02 3.42 -24.58
N GLN A 856 30.09 2.24 -23.97
CA GLN A 856 30.91 1.93 -22.81
C GLN A 856 32.19 1.21 -23.27
N VAL A 857 33.32 1.46 -22.60
CA VAL A 857 34.59 0.76 -22.86
C VAL A 857 34.99 -0.04 -21.63
N VAL A 858 35.32 -1.33 -21.81
CA VAL A 858 35.75 -2.23 -20.75
C VAL A 858 37.17 -2.70 -21.04
N LEU A 859 38.05 -2.65 -20.03
CA LEU A 859 39.46 -3.02 -20.11
C LEU A 859 39.87 -3.97 -18.98
N CYS A 860 40.84 -4.84 -19.26
CA CYS A 860 41.54 -5.68 -18.26
C CYS A 860 43.02 -5.84 -18.65
N LYS A 861 43.87 -6.40 -17.77
CA LYS A 861 45.26 -6.74 -18.15
C LYS A 861 45.35 -8.10 -18.87
N ALA A 862 46.30 -8.19 -19.81
CA ALA A 862 46.50 -9.33 -20.70
C ALA A 862 46.85 -10.68 -20.01
N ALA A 863 47.43 -10.63 -18.81
CA ALA A 863 48.01 -11.81 -18.15
C ALA A 863 46.99 -12.86 -17.68
N THR A 864 45.69 -12.61 -17.86
CA THR A 864 44.61 -13.47 -17.37
C THR A 864 44.03 -14.44 -18.41
N MET A 865 44.40 -14.35 -19.70
CA MET A 865 43.75 -15.13 -20.76
C MET A 865 44.36 -16.52 -21.03
N GLN A 866 45.31 -17.01 -20.22
CA GLN A 866 46.12 -18.21 -20.56
C GLN A 866 45.85 -19.49 -19.75
N ASN A 867 44.84 -19.56 -18.89
CA ASN A 867 44.47 -20.81 -18.22
C ASN A 867 42.94 -21.01 -18.19
N GLU A 868 42.35 -21.33 -19.34
CA GLU A 868 41.10 -22.10 -19.44
C GLU A 868 41.23 -23.16 -20.54
#